data_AF-A0A3P3YCS4-F1
#
_entry.id   AF-A0A3P3YCS4-F1
#
_cell.length_a   1.000
_cell.length_b   1.000
_cell.length_c   1.000
_cell.angle_alpha   90.00
_cell.angle_beta   90.00
_cell.angle_gamma   90.00
#
_symmetry.space_group_name_H-M   'P 1'
#
loop_
_entity.id
_entity.type
_entity.pdbx_description
1 polymer ?
#
loop_
_entity_poly.entity_id
_entity_poly.type
_entity_poly.pdbx_seq_one_letter_code
_entity_poly.pdbx_strand_id
1 'polypeptide(L)'
;MPAADLHRSGGDCPDMTTGSGSRTTVLCLHGGLQTGTVFRERLQRLEARLMAQASDLALDFVYVDGPFENAETGLRDWMDRRSSFPCMCAAMSIVERAMPFSGVIGFSAGATVASAIARMPGRFPGVSWFILAGAPDIDPCLCAKRLSTDPTSPSVVKTLHIVGDGDEAVKPEESLRVWERFDQAELRRHDKGHCLPTSAHDLDAYVDFIRRCSAPDDEHRLAQDEELEAMSAIFPDEFAVEAGGPPGERLCTVKMPLADLELAFRIGPSYPDTLPFIHLRHSMSLSQFPPVLASGLLKAARSAAVELSGTAMLYEVASAALRFLEDAPAQPPTDALSTGGNDDRLSRNARGEWRHTVGLVGKPSAGKSTLFNCATRSLNAKMAAHPFTTIEANVGHGVWRSPDFEDRLLPLLVKDVAGLVPGAYEGRGRGNQFLNDLCDADVLIHVVDGSGLSDVDGNIIPDDGSDLGQDPLRDVAWVRNELHQWIFSNILRKWPSIVKRPRRLLSMFSGYRASRSLVQRAIRAGGLNVDVDPCSAKTQWTEAALHRVVDAFLQARFPIVLALNKADLSTATVHIKRVQDVIGNHAVAVSAGVELWLQQKARQGRLSYEFGLPSFRCLGTSDFDEDDKRRLSQAAHVFDTWGTTGVLQALTAAVMTRPPVLCYPVADLDTRAPLIADEPCIMMKPGSTVDDLFDVLRHNAQRAALDGQFVRAEAMALDGSSRKAIRRDAEIGPQCAVIRLWTTRKSRWQHHADRQDASESR
;
A
#
# COMPACT_ATOMS: atom_id res chain seq x y z
N MET A 1 -30.14 6.37 20.65
CA MET A 1 -30.68 7.59 20.03
C MET A 1 -31.96 7.22 19.28
N PRO A 2 -33.05 8.01 19.37
CA PRO A 2 -34.28 7.72 18.66
C PRO A 2 -34.06 7.82 17.14
N ALA A 3 -34.87 7.09 16.36
CA ALA A 3 -34.83 7.09 14.90
C ALA A 3 -34.95 8.52 14.36
N ALA A 4 -34.13 8.88 13.36
CA ALA A 4 -34.26 10.15 12.66
C ALA A 4 -35.47 10.10 11.73
N ASP A 5 -36.43 11.00 11.91
CA ASP A 5 -37.61 11.11 11.05
C ASP A 5 -37.21 11.70 9.69
N LEU A 6 -37.35 10.89 8.64
CA LEU A 6 -37.09 11.30 7.25
C LEU A 6 -38.39 11.81 6.63
N HIS A 7 -38.46 13.10 6.31
CA HIS A 7 -39.63 13.68 5.65
C HIS A 7 -39.39 13.76 4.13
N ARG A 8 -40.14 12.96 3.34
CA ARG A 8 -40.16 13.02 1.86
C ARG A 8 -41.30 13.91 1.34
N SER A 9 -41.20 14.42 0.10
CA SER A 9 -42.24 15.19 -0.56
C SER A 9 -43.01 14.31 -1.56
N GLY A 10 -44.29 14.03 -1.29
CA GLY A 10 -45.16 13.31 -2.22
C GLY A 10 -46.35 12.64 -1.53
N GLY A 11 -47.51 13.28 -1.62
CA GLY A 11 -48.81 12.67 -1.32
C GLY A 11 -49.42 12.03 -2.57
N ASP A 12 -50.24 11.01 -2.32
CA ASP A 12 -51.14 10.26 -3.20
C ASP A 12 -50.56 9.42 -4.35
N CYS A 13 -50.95 8.15 -4.32
CA CYS A 13 -50.65 7.10 -5.27
C CYS A 13 -51.66 7.16 -6.42
N PRO A 14 -51.21 7.16 -7.70
CA PRO A 14 -51.99 6.48 -8.73
C PRO A 14 -51.14 5.52 -9.58
N ASP A 15 -51.79 4.40 -9.85
CA ASP A 15 -51.58 3.34 -10.84
C ASP A 15 -50.24 3.16 -11.55
N MET A 16 -49.74 1.93 -11.38
CA MET A 16 -48.74 1.31 -12.21
C MET A 16 -49.27 1.13 -13.64
N THR A 17 -48.72 1.88 -14.61
CA THR A 17 -48.43 1.40 -15.97
C THR A 17 -47.75 2.50 -16.80
N THR A 18 -46.61 2.14 -17.40
CA THR A 18 -45.86 2.85 -18.45
C THR A 18 -45.23 4.20 -18.09
N GLY A 19 -43.92 4.17 -17.77
CA GLY A 19 -43.05 5.34 -17.66
C GLY A 19 -41.94 5.13 -16.63
N SER A 20 -40.92 4.32 -16.93
CA SER A 20 -39.76 4.08 -16.06
C SER A 20 -38.77 5.25 -16.06
N GLY A 21 -39.24 6.45 -15.73
CA GLY A 21 -38.41 7.61 -15.43
C GLY A 21 -38.11 7.59 -13.95
N SER A 22 -36.90 7.20 -13.59
CA SER A 22 -36.51 7.15 -12.21
C SER A 22 -36.27 8.57 -11.65
N ARG A 23 -36.18 8.78 -10.33
CA ARG A 23 -36.06 10.12 -9.70
C ARG A 23 -34.74 10.30 -8.92
N THR A 24 -34.16 11.49 -8.96
CA THR A 24 -32.85 11.90 -8.43
C THR A 24 -32.99 12.58 -7.06
N THR A 25 -32.37 12.08 -5.99
CA THR A 25 -32.57 12.64 -4.63
C THR A 25 -31.63 13.81 -4.30
N VAL A 26 -32.16 14.90 -3.76
CA VAL A 26 -31.45 16.08 -3.23
C VAL A 26 -31.60 16.12 -1.71
N LEU A 27 -30.49 16.19 -0.99
CA LEU A 27 -30.47 16.29 0.47
C LEU A 27 -30.51 17.76 0.93
N CYS A 28 -31.47 18.11 1.79
CA CYS A 28 -31.68 19.46 2.30
C CYS A 28 -31.33 19.54 3.79
N LEU A 29 -30.30 20.33 4.13
CA LEU A 29 -29.81 20.56 5.50
C LEU A 29 -30.19 21.97 5.98
N HIS A 30 -31.08 22.05 6.96
CA HIS A 30 -31.59 23.30 7.49
C HIS A 30 -30.55 24.07 8.34
N GLY A 31 -30.74 25.37 8.52
CA GLY A 31 -29.96 26.21 9.44
C GLY A 31 -30.38 26.09 10.91
N GLY A 32 -29.68 26.76 11.82
CA GLY A 32 -30.02 26.74 13.25
C GLY A 32 -31.41 27.33 13.55
N LEU A 33 -32.01 26.92 14.67
CA LEU A 33 -33.32 27.41 15.16
C LEU A 33 -34.49 27.21 14.17
N GLN A 34 -34.48 26.15 13.37
CA GLN A 34 -35.59 25.77 12.49
C GLN A 34 -35.58 24.25 12.24
N THR A 35 -36.67 23.69 11.75
CA THR A 35 -36.78 22.28 11.37
C THR A 35 -36.67 22.10 9.85
N GLY A 36 -36.47 20.86 9.40
CA GLY A 36 -36.52 20.46 8.01
C GLY A 36 -37.87 20.78 7.36
N THR A 37 -38.98 20.74 8.12
CA THR A 37 -40.31 21.15 7.64
C THR A 37 -40.39 22.64 7.34
N VAL A 38 -39.87 23.50 8.22
CA VAL A 38 -39.80 24.95 7.99
C VAL A 38 -38.86 25.27 6.82
N PHE A 39 -37.77 24.51 6.70
CA PHE A 39 -36.83 24.67 5.60
C PHE A 39 -37.43 24.28 4.24
N ARG A 40 -38.31 23.28 4.22
CA ARG A 40 -39.09 22.90 3.03
C ARG A 40 -39.98 24.03 2.52
N GLU A 41 -40.72 24.70 3.41
CA GLU A 41 -41.56 25.84 3.01
C GLU A 41 -40.73 26.96 2.36
N ARG A 42 -39.50 27.19 2.85
CA ARG A 42 -38.59 28.19 2.27
C ARG A 42 -38.07 27.79 0.89
N LEU A 43 -37.83 26.50 0.66
CA LEU A 43 -37.35 25.97 -0.62
C LEU A 43 -38.47 25.69 -1.63
N GLN A 44 -39.74 25.73 -1.24
CA GLN A 44 -40.89 25.41 -2.09
C GLN A 44 -40.89 26.16 -3.44
N ARG A 45 -40.46 27.43 -3.46
CA ARG A 45 -40.36 28.21 -4.71
C ARG A 45 -39.24 27.71 -5.63
N LEU A 46 -38.13 27.26 -5.05
CA LEU A 46 -37.03 26.65 -5.80
C LEU A 46 -37.42 25.26 -6.30
N GLU A 47 -38.06 24.43 -5.47
CA GLU A 47 -38.60 23.13 -5.90
C GLU A 47 -39.57 23.29 -7.07
N ALA A 48 -40.54 24.20 -6.96
CA ALA A 48 -41.51 24.47 -8.02
C ALA A 48 -40.85 24.99 -9.30
N ARG A 49 -39.82 25.84 -9.19
CA ARG A 49 -39.07 26.35 -10.34
C ARG A 49 -38.24 25.26 -11.01
N LEU A 50 -37.59 24.38 -10.24
CA LEU A 50 -36.85 23.22 -10.72
C LEU A 50 -37.77 22.19 -11.38
N MET A 51 -38.96 21.92 -10.83
CA MET A 51 -39.94 21.05 -11.47
C MET A 51 -40.48 21.63 -12.78
N ALA A 52 -40.61 22.95 -12.89
CA ALA A 52 -41.11 23.61 -14.09
C ALA A 52 -40.05 23.76 -15.20
N GLN A 53 -38.80 24.04 -14.84
CA GLN A 53 -37.73 24.26 -15.80
C GLN A 53 -36.91 23.00 -16.04
N ALA A 54 -36.49 22.29 -15.00
CA ALA A 54 -35.64 21.09 -15.09
C ALA A 54 -36.43 19.78 -14.86
N SER A 55 -37.62 19.67 -15.47
CA SER A 55 -38.50 18.49 -15.35
C SER A 55 -37.84 17.18 -15.80
N ASP A 56 -36.83 17.28 -16.67
CA ASP A 56 -35.99 16.22 -17.20
C ASP A 56 -35.03 15.61 -16.16
N LEU A 57 -34.65 16.35 -15.11
CA LEU A 57 -33.74 15.89 -14.06
C LEU A 57 -34.42 15.00 -13.00
N ALA A 58 -35.76 14.97 -13.00
CA ALA A 58 -36.58 14.13 -12.12
C ALA A 58 -36.20 14.21 -10.62
N LEU A 59 -35.98 15.41 -10.08
CA LEU A 59 -35.47 15.61 -8.70
C LEU A 59 -36.52 15.35 -7.60
N ASP A 60 -36.12 14.71 -6.50
CA ASP A 60 -36.87 14.51 -5.26
C ASP A 60 -36.10 15.13 -4.08
N PHE A 61 -36.78 15.75 -3.11
CA PHE A 61 -36.13 16.51 -2.03
C PHE A 61 -36.34 15.86 -0.66
N VAL A 62 -35.25 15.54 0.01
CA VAL A 62 -35.23 14.90 1.33
C VAL A 62 -34.76 15.90 2.37
N TYR A 63 -35.62 16.16 3.35
CA TYR A 63 -35.38 17.10 4.44
C TYR A 63 -35.05 16.33 5.71
N VAL A 64 -33.93 16.70 6.35
CA VAL A 64 -33.44 15.99 7.53
C VAL A 64 -33.16 16.97 8.66
N ASP A 65 -33.55 16.60 9.88
CA ASP A 65 -33.31 17.38 11.08
C ASP A 65 -31.95 17.08 11.73
N GLY A 66 -31.34 18.11 12.29
CA GLY A 66 -30.09 18.00 13.04
C GLY A 66 -30.19 17.07 14.28
N PRO A 67 -29.06 16.51 14.76
CA PRO A 67 -29.06 15.55 15.87
C PRO A 67 -29.33 16.15 17.25
N PHE A 68 -29.19 17.47 17.43
CA PHE A 68 -29.22 18.11 18.74
C PHE A 68 -30.51 18.88 18.94
N GLU A 69 -31.18 18.67 20.06
CA GLU A 69 -32.33 19.47 20.46
C GLU A 69 -31.88 20.66 21.29
N ASN A 70 -32.27 21.86 20.88
CA ASN A 70 -31.99 23.08 21.61
C ASN A 70 -32.90 23.16 22.85
N ALA A 71 -32.28 23.14 24.03
CA ALA A 71 -32.99 23.10 25.31
C ALA A 71 -33.93 24.30 25.57
N GLU A 72 -33.73 25.44 24.90
CA GLU A 72 -34.53 26.66 25.09
C GLU A 72 -35.70 26.77 24.10
N THR A 73 -35.58 26.15 22.92
CA THR A 73 -36.56 26.31 21.83
C THR A 73 -37.24 25.01 21.40
N GLY A 74 -36.73 23.84 21.82
CA GLY A 74 -37.20 22.52 21.38
C GLY A 74 -36.90 22.20 19.90
N LEU A 75 -36.21 23.10 19.19
CA LEU A 75 -35.87 22.95 17.78
C LEU A 75 -34.55 22.19 17.62
N ARG A 76 -34.43 21.45 16.53
CA ARG A 76 -33.21 20.69 16.23
C ARG A 76 -32.14 21.56 15.56
N ASP A 77 -30.88 21.24 15.83
CA ASP A 77 -29.71 21.95 15.30
C ASP A 77 -28.58 20.96 14.97
N TRP A 78 -27.67 21.39 14.09
CA TRP A 78 -26.53 20.60 13.63
C TRP A 78 -25.32 20.70 14.57
N MET A 79 -25.25 21.77 15.37
CA MET A 79 -24.12 22.07 16.25
C MET A 79 -24.59 22.43 17.67
N ASP A 80 -23.95 21.87 18.70
CA ASP A 80 -24.13 22.26 20.11
C ASP A 80 -23.08 23.32 20.51
N ARG A 81 -23.50 24.39 21.20
CA ARG A 81 -22.64 25.47 21.70
C ARG A 81 -21.57 24.99 22.71
N ARG A 82 -21.68 23.76 23.24
CA ARG A 82 -20.79 23.21 24.28
C ARG A 82 -19.60 22.41 23.75
N SER A 83 -19.65 21.87 22.52
CA SER A 83 -18.53 21.13 21.92
C SER A 83 -18.70 20.92 20.41
N SER A 84 -17.75 21.37 19.60
CA SER A 84 -17.83 21.31 18.13
C SER A 84 -17.57 19.92 17.51
N PHE A 85 -16.83 19.04 18.20
CA PHE A 85 -16.36 17.77 17.63
C PHE A 85 -17.40 16.61 17.68
N PRO A 86 -18.04 16.29 18.83
CA PRO A 86 -19.08 15.25 18.89
C PRO A 86 -20.26 15.56 17.97
N CYS A 87 -20.49 16.84 17.68
CA CYS A 87 -21.55 17.32 16.82
C CYS A 87 -21.38 16.91 15.36
N MET A 88 -20.16 17.05 14.83
CA MET A 88 -19.89 16.68 13.45
C MET A 88 -20.03 15.16 13.23
N CYS A 89 -19.58 14.32 14.17
CA CYS A 89 -19.75 12.87 14.06
C CYS A 89 -21.23 12.45 14.06
N ALA A 90 -22.07 13.08 14.89
CA ALA A 90 -23.51 12.80 14.92
C ALA A 90 -24.22 13.28 13.63
N ALA A 91 -23.85 14.46 13.12
CA ALA A 91 -24.34 14.98 11.85
C ALA A 91 -24.00 14.05 10.67
N MET A 92 -22.76 13.56 10.60
CA MET A 92 -22.31 12.62 9.56
C MET A 92 -23.11 11.31 9.60
N SER A 93 -23.39 10.75 10.78
CA SER A 93 -24.21 9.54 10.90
C SER A 93 -25.65 9.72 10.40
N ILE A 94 -26.22 10.92 10.52
CA ILE A 94 -27.53 11.24 9.96
C ILE A 94 -27.47 11.32 8.42
N VAL A 95 -26.47 12.01 7.89
CA VAL A 95 -26.25 12.17 6.43
C VAL A 95 -26.00 10.81 5.76
N GLU A 96 -25.19 9.94 6.37
CA GLU A 96 -24.93 8.59 5.85
C GLU A 96 -26.19 7.74 5.73
N ARG A 97 -27.17 7.94 6.62
CA ARG A 97 -28.47 7.26 6.56
C ARG A 97 -29.40 7.81 5.48
N ALA A 98 -29.16 9.03 5.01
CA ALA A 98 -29.94 9.66 3.95
C ALA A 98 -29.48 9.27 2.54
N MET A 99 -28.35 8.55 2.41
CA MET A 99 -27.88 8.02 1.12
C MET A 99 -28.89 7.01 0.51
N PRO A 100 -29.00 6.95 -0.83
CA PRO A 100 -28.25 7.71 -1.84
C PRO A 100 -28.88 9.07 -2.19
N PHE A 101 -28.05 10.08 -2.45
CA PHE A 101 -28.43 11.39 -2.99
C PHE A 101 -27.33 11.91 -3.93
N SER A 102 -27.70 12.77 -4.88
CA SER A 102 -26.79 13.29 -5.93
C SER A 102 -26.44 14.76 -5.77
N GLY A 103 -27.15 15.48 -4.91
CA GLY A 103 -26.92 16.90 -4.62
C GLY A 103 -27.28 17.26 -3.18
N VAL A 104 -26.65 18.30 -2.65
CA VAL A 104 -26.89 18.78 -1.28
C VAL A 104 -27.14 20.28 -1.28
N ILE A 105 -28.19 20.70 -0.56
CA ILE A 105 -28.48 22.11 -0.27
C ILE A 105 -28.34 22.32 1.22
N GLY A 106 -27.37 23.15 1.63
CA GLY A 106 -27.15 23.53 3.02
C GLY A 106 -27.38 25.01 3.25
N PHE A 107 -28.04 25.34 4.36
CA PHE A 107 -28.23 26.71 4.82
C PHE A 107 -27.66 26.91 6.24
N SER A 108 -26.91 27.99 6.47
CA SER A 108 -26.37 28.34 7.80
C SER A 108 -25.58 27.18 8.44
N ALA A 109 -25.97 26.72 9.64
CA ALA A 109 -25.38 25.55 10.29
C ALA A 109 -25.40 24.27 9.40
N GLY A 110 -26.45 24.07 8.60
CA GLY A 110 -26.51 22.99 7.62
C GLY A 110 -25.54 23.17 6.45
N ALA A 111 -25.22 24.41 6.09
CA ALA A 111 -24.19 24.72 5.09
C ALA A 111 -22.78 24.38 5.59
N THR A 112 -22.51 24.48 6.89
CA THR A 112 -21.27 23.98 7.49
C THR A 112 -21.13 22.47 7.33
N VAL A 113 -22.20 21.72 7.61
CA VAL A 113 -22.20 20.25 7.46
C VAL A 113 -22.03 19.88 5.99
N ALA A 114 -22.76 20.54 5.08
CA ALA A 114 -22.61 20.36 3.64
C ALA A 114 -21.19 20.68 3.14
N SER A 115 -20.57 21.75 3.64
CA SER A 115 -19.18 22.11 3.34
C SER A 115 -18.19 21.04 3.81
N ALA A 116 -18.45 20.38 4.94
CA ALA A 116 -17.62 19.28 5.42
C ALA A 116 -17.79 18.02 4.54
N ILE A 117 -19.02 17.68 4.15
CA ILE A 117 -19.32 16.57 3.22
C ILE A 117 -18.61 16.76 1.88
N ALA A 118 -18.66 17.98 1.32
CA ALA A 118 -18.05 18.31 0.04
C ALA A 118 -16.52 18.09 0.01
N ARG A 119 -15.87 18.04 1.18
CA ARG A 119 -14.42 17.76 1.31
C ARG A 119 -14.10 16.28 1.53
N MET A 120 -15.12 15.42 1.48
CA MET A 120 -15.00 13.98 1.69
C MET A 120 -15.64 13.17 0.54
N PRO A 121 -15.27 13.41 -0.74
CA PRO A 121 -15.91 12.75 -1.89
C PRO A 121 -15.79 11.22 -1.84
N GLY A 122 -14.70 10.69 -1.30
CA GLY A 122 -14.52 9.24 -1.10
C GLY A 122 -15.47 8.60 -0.08
N ARG A 123 -16.08 9.39 0.82
CA ARG A 123 -17.06 8.93 1.82
C ARG A 123 -18.50 9.02 1.31
N PHE A 124 -18.77 9.92 0.37
CA PHE A 124 -20.09 10.15 -0.21
C PHE A 124 -20.03 10.10 -1.75
N PRO A 125 -19.86 8.90 -2.33
CA PRO A 125 -19.75 8.75 -3.78
C PRO A 125 -21.09 9.05 -4.48
N GLY A 126 -21.02 9.68 -5.66
CA GLY A 126 -22.20 10.00 -6.49
C GLY A 126 -22.82 11.38 -6.23
N VAL A 127 -22.31 12.14 -5.26
CA VAL A 127 -22.73 13.54 -5.04
C VAL A 127 -21.99 14.46 -6.00
N SER A 128 -22.74 15.11 -6.87
CA SER A 128 -22.22 15.88 -8.02
C SER A 128 -22.16 17.38 -7.78
N TRP A 129 -22.98 17.92 -6.86
CA TRP A 129 -23.02 19.35 -6.58
C TRP A 129 -23.48 19.71 -5.16
N PHE A 130 -23.07 20.89 -4.71
CA PHE A 130 -23.48 21.47 -3.43
C PHE A 130 -23.93 22.92 -3.60
N ILE A 131 -25.02 23.31 -2.93
CA ILE A 131 -25.41 24.72 -2.76
C ILE A 131 -25.26 25.07 -1.28
N LEU A 132 -24.43 26.08 -0.99
CA LEU A 132 -24.07 26.50 0.36
C LEU A 132 -24.48 27.95 0.56
N ALA A 133 -25.46 28.21 1.43
CA ALA A 133 -25.93 29.56 1.71
C ALA A 133 -25.63 29.98 3.15
N GLY A 134 -24.88 31.08 3.30
CA GLY A 134 -24.51 31.65 4.61
C GLY A 134 -23.72 30.69 5.50
N ALA A 135 -22.68 30.02 4.96
CA ALA A 135 -21.88 29.05 5.71
C ALA A 135 -20.88 29.76 6.65
N PRO A 136 -20.93 29.53 7.98
CA PRO A 136 -19.94 30.09 8.90
C PRO A 136 -18.58 29.37 8.76
N ASP A 137 -17.50 30.13 8.98
CA ASP A 137 -16.14 29.63 8.90
C ASP A 137 -15.76 28.86 10.18
N ILE A 138 -15.68 27.52 10.07
CA ILE A 138 -15.21 26.66 11.15
C ILE A 138 -13.81 26.13 10.79
N ASP A 139 -12.89 26.16 11.76
CA ASP A 139 -11.51 25.69 11.61
C ASP A 139 -11.45 24.22 11.11
N PRO A 140 -10.89 23.96 9.91
CA PRO A 140 -10.76 22.63 9.34
C PRO A 140 -9.99 21.62 10.21
N CYS A 141 -9.10 22.10 11.09
CA CYS A 141 -8.28 21.25 11.95
C CYS A 141 -9.07 20.49 13.01
N LEU A 142 -10.26 20.99 13.38
CA LEU A 142 -11.18 20.32 14.31
C LEU A 142 -11.78 19.04 13.71
N CYS A 143 -11.89 18.94 12.38
CA CYS A 143 -12.41 17.76 11.69
C CYS A 143 -11.29 16.79 11.24
N ALA A 144 -10.11 17.31 10.89
CA ALA A 144 -9.02 16.55 10.28
C ALA A 144 -8.30 15.54 11.22
N LYS A 145 -8.15 15.86 12.52
CA LYS A 145 -7.31 15.05 13.43
C LYS A 145 -7.86 13.65 13.77
N ARG A 146 -9.12 13.33 13.43
CA ARG A 146 -9.74 12.02 13.74
C ARG A 146 -10.65 11.42 12.66
N LEU A 147 -10.98 12.16 11.59
CA LEU A 147 -11.76 11.64 10.44
C LEU A 147 -10.87 11.15 9.28
N SER A 148 -9.55 11.10 9.48
CA SER A 148 -8.54 10.59 8.52
C SER A 148 -8.61 11.23 7.13
N THR A 149 -8.83 12.54 7.07
CA THR A 149 -8.81 13.31 5.81
C THR A 149 -7.77 14.41 5.90
N ASP A 150 -6.91 14.53 4.89
CA ASP A 150 -5.92 15.59 4.78
C ASP A 150 -6.64 16.94 4.58
N PRO A 151 -6.53 17.90 5.52
CA PRO A 151 -7.17 19.21 5.41
C PRO A 151 -6.58 20.09 4.30
N THR A 152 -5.51 19.66 3.64
CA THR A 152 -4.86 20.38 2.54
C THR A 152 -5.22 19.85 1.15
N SER A 153 -5.99 18.76 1.06
CA SER A 153 -6.48 18.25 -0.23
C SER A 153 -7.61 19.13 -0.77
N PRO A 154 -7.49 19.69 -1.99
CA PRO A 154 -8.55 20.48 -2.60
C PRO A 154 -9.79 19.61 -2.88
N SER A 155 -10.99 20.16 -2.62
CA SER A 155 -12.24 19.54 -3.07
C SER A 155 -12.49 19.91 -4.53
N VAL A 156 -12.68 18.89 -5.36
CA VAL A 156 -12.94 19.02 -6.81
C VAL A 156 -14.45 18.99 -7.10
N VAL A 157 -15.33 19.07 -6.09
CA VAL A 157 -16.78 19.05 -6.31
C VAL A 157 -17.30 20.45 -6.61
N LYS A 158 -18.21 20.56 -7.58
CA LYS A 158 -18.85 21.84 -7.97
C LYS A 158 -19.69 22.37 -6.81
N THR A 159 -19.38 23.57 -6.32
CA THR A 159 -20.14 24.23 -5.25
C THR A 159 -20.66 25.59 -5.68
N LEU A 160 -21.86 25.95 -5.25
CA LEU A 160 -22.42 27.30 -5.39
C LEU A 160 -22.55 27.93 -4.01
N HIS A 161 -21.79 28.99 -3.77
CA HIS A 161 -21.78 29.74 -2.52
C HIS A 161 -22.66 30.98 -2.63
N ILE A 162 -23.63 31.10 -1.74
CA ILE A 162 -24.58 32.22 -1.69
C ILE A 162 -24.27 33.06 -0.45
N VAL A 163 -23.93 34.32 -0.68
CA VAL A 163 -23.49 35.28 0.36
C VAL A 163 -24.39 36.51 0.35
N GLY A 164 -24.98 36.83 1.49
CA GLY A 164 -25.76 38.05 1.68
C GLY A 164 -24.89 39.19 2.18
N ASP A 165 -24.83 40.31 1.47
CA ASP A 165 -23.99 41.46 1.85
C ASP A 165 -24.50 42.16 3.13
N GLY A 166 -25.78 41.99 3.45
CA GLY A 166 -26.40 42.47 4.69
C GLY A 166 -26.58 41.39 5.77
N ASP A 167 -25.84 40.28 5.68
CA ASP A 167 -25.96 39.16 6.63
C ASP A 167 -25.28 39.48 7.97
N GLU A 168 -26.10 39.70 9.00
CA GLU A 168 -25.62 39.95 10.37
C GLU A 168 -25.43 38.65 11.18
N ALA A 169 -26.02 37.53 10.74
CA ALA A 169 -25.98 36.26 11.45
C ALA A 169 -24.71 35.45 11.11
N VAL A 170 -24.35 35.45 9.83
CA VAL A 170 -23.06 34.93 9.34
C VAL A 170 -22.42 36.03 8.51
N LYS A 171 -21.35 36.61 9.03
CA LYS A 171 -20.69 37.74 8.37
C LYS A 171 -20.25 37.35 6.95
N PRO A 172 -20.41 38.23 5.94
CA PRO A 172 -20.03 37.92 4.56
C PRO A 172 -18.58 37.42 4.43
N GLU A 173 -17.67 37.97 5.23
CA GLU A 173 -16.25 37.56 5.22
C GLU A 173 -16.04 36.11 5.63
N GLU A 174 -16.89 35.56 6.51
CA GLU A 174 -16.82 34.16 6.93
C GLU A 174 -17.25 33.23 5.80
N SER A 175 -18.36 33.54 5.14
CA SER A 175 -18.81 32.75 3.98
C SER A 175 -17.85 32.83 2.79
N LEU A 176 -17.18 33.98 2.60
CA LEU A 176 -16.14 34.15 1.59
C LEU A 176 -14.89 33.31 1.89
N ARG A 177 -14.47 33.21 3.16
CA ARG A 177 -13.36 32.31 3.56
C ARG A 177 -13.68 30.84 3.33
N VAL A 178 -14.94 30.45 3.47
CA VAL A 178 -15.37 29.08 3.13
C VAL A 178 -15.31 28.88 1.61
N TRP A 179 -15.74 29.85 0.81
CA TRP A 179 -15.65 29.82 -0.66
C TRP A 179 -14.20 29.71 -1.16
N GLU A 180 -13.27 30.46 -0.58
CA GLU A 180 -11.83 30.43 -0.95
C GLU A 180 -11.16 29.06 -0.77
N ARG A 181 -11.82 28.11 -0.08
CA ARG A 181 -11.29 26.76 0.19
C ARG A 181 -11.72 25.71 -0.85
N PHE A 182 -12.47 26.09 -1.87
CA PHE A 182 -12.99 25.18 -2.92
C PHE A 182 -12.49 25.60 -4.30
N ASP A 183 -11.97 24.64 -5.07
CA ASP A 183 -11.35 24.91 -6.38
C ASP A 183 -12.38 25.11 -7.51
N GLN A 184 -13.56 24.49 -7.40
CA GLN A 184 -14.67 24.59 -8.37
C GLN A 184 -15.90 25.27 -7.77
N ALA A 185 -15.72 26.48 -7.23
CA ALA A 185 -16.77 27.20 -6.51
C ALA A 185 -17.27 28.44 -7.25
N GLU A 186 -18.58 28.48 -7.56
CA GLU A 186 -19.28 29.66 -8.03
C GLU A 186 -19.71 30.52 -6.83
N LEU A 187 -19.56 31.85 -6.93
CA LEU A 187 -19.98 32.80 -5.89
C LEU A 187 -21.16 33.63 -6.39
N ARG A 188 -22.21 33.71 -5.59
CA ARG A 188 -23.34 34.60 -5.82
C ARG A 188 -23.59 35.49 -4.60
N ARG A 189 -23.53 36.80 -4.82
CA ARG A 189 -23.80 37.82 -3.80
C ARG A 189 -25.19 38.41 -3.96
N HIS A 190 -25.81 38.82 -2.87
CA HIS A 190 -27.08 39.53 -2.89
C HIS A 190 -27.20 40.57 -1.77
N ASP A 191 -27.99 41.60 -2.00
CA ASP A 191 -28.12 42.73 -1.07
C ASP A 191 -29.00 42.43 0.17
N LYS A 192 -29.62 41.24 0.23
CA LYS A 192 -30.44 40.78 1.38
C LYS A 192 -29.57 40.24 2.52
N GLY A 193 -30.15 40.12 3.72
CA GLY A 193 -29.52 39.50 4.90
C GLY A 193 -29.51 37.96 4.88
N HIS A 194 -29.48 37.31 6.04
CA HIS A 194 -29.32 35.84 6.19
C HIS A 194 -30.45 34.99 5.57
N CYS A 195 -30.42 34.79 4.25
CA CYS A 195 -31.48 34.07 3.54
C CYS A 195 -30.98 33.42 2.24
N LEU A 196 -31.80 32.52 1.69
CA LEU A 196 -31.69 32.03 0.31
C LEU A 196 -32.57 32.92 -0.59
N PRO A 197 -32.00 33.72 -1.51
CA PRO A 197 -32.79 34.54 -2.43
C PRO A 197 -33.71 33.73 -3.31
N THR A 198 -34.97 34.17 -3.43
CA THR A 198 -36.01 33.53 -4.25
C THR A 198 -36.53 34.41 -5.39
N SER A 199 -35.73 35.40 -5.83
CA SER A 199 -36.10 36.18 -7.02
C SER A 199 -36.03 35.29 -8.26
N ALA A 200 -36.79 35.61 -9.32
CA ALA A 200 -36.76 34.82 -10.55
C ALA A 200 -35.33 34.66 -11.11
N HIS A 201 -34.55 35.73 -11.10
CA HIS A 201 -33.15 35.74 -11.53
C HIS A 201 -32.23 34.86 -10.64
N ASP A 202 -32.52 34.75 -9.34
CA ASP A 202 -31.77 33.87 -8.42
C ASP A 202 -32.14 32.41 -8.61
N LEU A 203 -33.44 32.13 -8.71
CA LEU A 203 -33.92 30.77 -8.93
C LEU A 203 -33.46 30.23 -10.29
N ASP A 204 -33.50 31.04 -11.34
CA ASP A 204 -33.00 30.65 -12.67
C ASP A 204 -31.50 30.33 -12.62
N ALA A 205 -30.71 31.09 -11.84
CA ALA A 205 -29.29 30.80 -11.66
C ALA A 205 -29.02 29.51 -10.87
N TYR A 206 -29.84 29.19 -9.87
CA TYR A 206 -29.73 27.91 -9.16
C TYR A 206 -30.09 26.74 -10.07
N VAL A 207 -31.13 26.90 -10.89
CA VAL A 207 -31.55 25.90 -11.89
C VAL A 207 -30.45 25.70 -12.93
N ASP A 208 -29.86 26.79 -13.43
CA ASP A 208 -28.78 26.73 -14.41
C ASP A 208 -27.52 26.08 -13.82
N PHE A 209 -27.17 26.39 -12.58
CA PHE A 209 -26.09 25.70 -11.86
C PHE A 209 -26.38 24.21 -11.74
N ILE A 210 -27.55 23.83 -11.20
CA ILE A 210 -27.94 22.42 -11.03
C ILE A 210 -27.95 21.69 -12.38
N ARG A 211 -28.40 22.31 -13.46
CA ARG A 211 -28.36 21.72 -14.81
C ARG A 211 -26.93 21.56 -15.33
N ARG A 212 -26.05 22.56 -15.17
CA ARG A 212 -24.62 22.42 -15.53
C ARG A 212 -23.89 21.36 -14.71
N CYS A 213 -24.41 21.01 -13.53
CA CYS A 213 -23.85 19.97 -12.68
C CYS A 213 -24.52 18.60 -12.82
N SER A 214 -25.79 18.56 -13.24
CA SER A 214 -26.62 17.34 -13.33
C SER A 214 -26.86 16.87 -14.76
N ALA A 215 -26.56 17.69 -15.77
CA ALA A 215 -26.37 17.19 -17.11
C ALA A 215 -25.16 16.25 -17.06
N PRO A 216 -25.29 14.95 -17.41
CA PRO A 216 -24.10 14.21 -17.81
C PRO A 216 -23.51 15.02 -18.95
N ASP A 217 -22.21 15.36 -18.89
CA ASP A 217 -21.59 15.99 -20.06
C ASP A 217 -21.94 15.09 -21.26
N ASP A 218 -22.35 15.66 -22.41
CA ASP A 218 -22.61 14.84 -23.61
C ASP A 218 -21.41 13.92 -23.88
N GLU A 219 -20.21 14.34 -23.46
CA GLU A 219 -18.97 13.60 -23.40
C GLU A 219 -18.99 12.40 -22.42
N HIS A 220 -19.55 12.52 -21.21
CA HIS A 220 -19.75 11.40 -20.27
C HIS A 220 -20.82 10.43 -20.75
N ARG A 221 -21.89 10.94 -21.37
CA ARG A 221 -22.93 10.09 -21.96
C ARG A 221 -22.40 9.33 -23.17
N LEU A 222 -21.63 10.00 -24.02
CA LEU A 222 -20.92 9.37 -25.14
C LEU A 222 -19.89 8.37 -24.62
N ALA A 223 -19.12 8.70 -23.59
CA ALA A 223 -18.15 7.78 -22.98
C ALA A 223 -18.83 6.55 -22.35
N GLN A 224 -20.00 6.73 -21.71
CA GLN A 224 -20.83 5.63 -21.24
C GLN A 224 -21.30 4.77 -22.41
N ASP A 225 -21.86 5.37 -23.47
CA ASP A 225 -22.33 4.61 -24.63
C ASP A 225 -21.19 3.89 -25.37
N GLU A 226 -20.05 4.54 -25.59
CA GLU A 226 -18.85 3.97 -26.21
C GLU A 226 -18.25 2.84 -25.36
N GLU A 227 -18.21 2.99 -24.04
CA GLU A 227 -17.69 1.94 -23.17
C GLU A 227 -18.64 0.77 -23.04
N LEU A 228 -19.96 1.01 -23.03
CA LEU A 228 -20.96 -0.05 -23.04
C LEU A 228 -20.97 -0.80 -24.38
N GLU A 229 -20.76 -0.10 -25.49
CA GLU A 229 -20.54 -0.72 -26.81
C GLU A 229 -19.25 -1.54 -26.84
N ALA A 230 -18.16 -1.01 -26.27
CA ALA A 230 -16.90 -1.75 -26.12
C ALA A 230 -17.09 -2.99 -25.23
N MET A 231 -17.87 -2.88 -24.15
CA MET A 231 -18.21 -4.01 -23.28
C MET A 231 -19.05 -5.06 -23.98
N SER A 232 -20.05 -4.64 -24.74
CA SER A 232 -20.83 -5.53 -25.59
C SER A 232 -19.99 -6.17 -26.70
N ALA A 233 -18.93 -5.51 -27.18
CA ALA A 233 -18.04 -6.07 -28.21
C ALA A 233 -17.01 -7.05 -27.64
N ILE A 234 -16.53 -6.82 -26.42
CA ILE A 234 -15.56 -7.68 -25.72
C ILE A 234 -16.25 -8.90 -25.11
N PHE A 235 -17.48 -8.75 -24.59
CA PHE A 235 -18.26 -9.79 -23.90
C PHE A 235 -19.66 -9.99 -24.54
N PRO A 236 -19.75 -10.37 -25.82
CA PRO A 236 -21.00 -10.32 -26.60
C PRO A 236 -22.14 -11.22 -26.11
N ASP A 237 -21.83 -12.32 -25.41
CA ASP A 237 -22.81 -13.28 -24.89
C ASP A 237 -22.92 -13.28 -23.35
N GLU A 238 -22.05 -12.51 -22.68
CA GLU A 238 -21.90 -12.46 -21.23
C GLU A 238 -22.34 -11.11 -20.64
N PHE A 239 -22.39 -10.06 -21.45
CA PHE A 239 -22.77 -8.71 -21.05
C PHE A 239 -24.26 -8.43 -21.31
N ALA A 240 -24.93 -7.81 -20.33
CA ALA A 240 -26.29 -7.32 -20.48
C ALA A 240 -26.45 -5.95 -19.84
N VAL A 241 -27.23 -5.09 -20.49
CA VAL A 241 -27.66 -3.79 -19.96
C VAL A 241 -29.14 -3.91 -19.58
N GLU A 242 -29.45 -3.76 -18.30
CA GLU A 242 -30.80 -3.87 -17.77
C GLU A 242 -31.49 -2.51 -17.76
N ALA A 243 -32.72 -2.45 -18.29
CA ALA A 243 -33.58 -1.29 -18.13
C ALA A 243 -34.21 -1.31 -16.72
N GLY A 244 -33.57 -0.63 -15.77
CA GLY A 244 -34.10 -0.51 -14.41
C GLY A 244 -33.08 0.05 -13.41
N GLY A 245 -33.08 1.36 -13.22
CA GLY A 245 -32.25 2.06 -12.23
C GLY A 245 -32.72 3.51 -11.98
N PRO A 246 -32.15 4.23 -11.00
CA PRO A 246 -32.13 5.70 -10.86
C PRO A 246 -31.97 6.43 -12.22
N PRO A 247 -32.52 7.64 -12.43
CA PRO A 247 -32.47 8.28 -13.74
C PRO A 247 -31.05 8.76 -13.98
N GLY A 248 -30.51 8.53 -15.18
CA GLY A 248 -29.10 8.75 -15.45
C GLY A 248 -28.18 7.66 -14.88
N GLU A 249 -28.72 6.63 -14.21
CA GLU A 249 -27.96 5.43 -13.87
C GLU A 249 -28.23 4.30 -14.85
N ARG A 250 -27.17 3.58 -15.21
CA ARG A 250 -27.26 2.33 -16.00
C ARG A 250 -26.81 1.16 -15.15
N LEU A 251 -27.62 0.11 -15.16
CA LEU A 251 -27.25 -1.16 -14.55
C LEU A 251 -26.74 -2.09 -15.65
N CYS A 252 -25.49 -2.50 -15.50
CA CYS A 252 -24.83 -3.38 -16.45
C CYS A 252 -24.31 -4.60 -15.70
N THR A 253 -24.49 -5.77 -16.27
CA THR A 253 -24.08 -7.03 -15.67
C THR A 253 -23.16 -7.76 -16.63
N VAL A 254 -22.04 -8.25 -16.11
CA VAL A 254 -21.14 -9.15 -16.83
C VAL A 254 -21.24 -10.51 -16.16
N LYS A 255 -21.66 -11.53 -16.88
CA LYS A 255 -21.64 -12.92 -16.42
C LYS A 255 -20.19 -13.34 -16.22
N MET A 256 -19.92 -13.94 -15.07
CA MET A 256 -18.61 -14.45 -14.70
C MET A 256 -18.58 -15.97 -14.89
N PRO A 257 -17.41 -16.59 -15.16
CA PRO A 257 -17.27 -17.99 -15.54
C PRO A 257 -17.62 -19.02 -14.43
N LEU A 258 -18.27 -18.61 -13.34
CA LEU A 258 -18.60 -19.45 -12.18
C LEU A 258 -20.12 -19.47 -11.93
N ALA A 259 -20.82 -20.55 -12.32
CA ALA A 259 -22.22 -20.91 -11.96
C ALA A 259 -23.18 -19.75 -11.61
N ASP A 260 -23.79 -19.13 -12.64
CA ASP A 260 -24.76 -18.03 -12.53
C ASP A 260 -24.29 -16.83 -11.67
N LEU A 261 -22.98 -16.62 -11.54
CA LEU A 261 -22.39 -15.43 -10.91
C LEU A 261 -22.34 -14.30 -11.92
N GLU A 262 -22.89 -13.14 -11.56
CA GLU A 262 -22.86 -11.92 -12.36
C GLU A 262 -22.24 -10.80 -11.54
N LEU A 263 -21.28 -10.11 -12.15
CA LEU A 263 -20.74 -8.87 -11.61
C LEU A 263 -21.60 -7.72 -12.13
N ALA A 264 -22.27 -7.05 -11.21
CA ALA A 264 -23.22 -5.99 -11.52
C ALA A 264 -22.62 -4.62 -11.18
N PHE A 265 -22.67 -3.73 -12.16
CA PHE A 265 -22.18 -2.36 -12.11
C PHE A 265 -23.37 -1.41 -12.19
N ARG A 266 -23.53 -0.57 -11.17
CA ARG A 266 -24.43 0.57 -11.25
C ARG A 266 -23.61 1.82 -11.53
N ILE A 267 -23.80 2.36 -12.71
CA ILE A 267 -23.01 3.44 -13.28
C ILE A 267 -23.79 4.74 -13.10
N GLY A 268 -23.19 5.73 -12.44
CA GLY A 268 -23.77 7.05 -12.21
C GLY A 268 -23.71 7.98 -13.43
N PRO A 269 -24.48 9.09 -13.44
CA PRO A 269 -24.45 10.06 -14.54
C PRO A 269 -23.09 10.74 -14.71
N SER A 270 -22.27 10.80 -13.66
CA SER A 270 -20.92 11.39 -13.65
C SER A 270 -19.82 10.34 -13.92
N TYR A 271 -20.17 9.17 -14.41
CA TYR A 271 -19.19 8.17 -14.85
C TYR A 271 -18.51 8.61 -16.16
N PRO A 272 -17.17 8.48 -16.31
CA PRO A 272 -16.25 7.70 -15.47
C PRO A 272 -15.56 8.46 -14.32
N ASP A 273 -15.92 9.71 -14.06
CA ASP A 273 -15.28 10.52 -13.01
C ASP A 273 -15.67 10.06 -11.60
N THR A 274 -16.80 9.36 -11.47
CA THR A 274 -17.24 8.71 -10.24
C THR A 274 -17.19 7.19 -10.33
N LEU A 275 -16.75 6.55 -9.25
CA LEU A 275 -16.68 5.09 -9.17
C LEU A 275 -18.08 4.45 -9.30
N PRO A 276 -18.23 3.40 -10.12
CA PRO A 276 -19.47 2.65 -10.19
C PRO A 276 -19.69 1.89 -8.88
N PHE A 277 -20.96 1.70 -8.51
CA PHE A 277 -21.29 0.80 -7.42
C PHE A 277 -21.20 -0.64 -7.92
N ILE A 278 -20.38 -1.46 -7.25
CA ILE A 278 -20.09 -2.84 -7.65
C ILE A 278 -20.70 -3.80 -6.63
N HIS A 279 -21.55 -4.72 -7.11
CA HIS A 279 -22.10 -5.82 -6.32
C HIS A 279 -22.12 -7.13 -7.11
N LEU A 280 -22.19 -8.25 -6.40
CA LEU A 280 -22.27 -9.59 -6.97
C LEU A 280 -23.71 -10.11 -6.91
N ARG A 281 -24.20 -10.70 -8.01
CA ARG A 281 -25.44 -11.47 -8.07
C ARG A 281 -25.09 -12.94 -8.32
N HIS A 282 -25.71 -13.87 -7.60
CA HIS A 282 -25.54 -15.31 -7.84
C HIS A 282 -26.80 -16.10 -7.46
N SER A 283 -27.02 -17.25 -8.10
CA SER A 283 -28.15 -18.15 -7.79
C SER A 283 -27.83 -19.17 -6.68
N MET A 284 -26.57 -19.28 -6.25
CA MET A 284 -26.12 -20.21 -5.20
C MET A 284 -26.70 -19.87 -3.81
N SER A 285 -26.91 -20.87 -2.93
CA SER A 285 -27.36 -20.60 -1.56
C SER A 285 -26.25 -19.92 -0.71
N LEU A 286 -26.62 -19.10 0.28
CA LEU A 286 -25.69 -18.38 1.16
C LEU A 286 -24.67 -19.30 1.86
N SER A 287 -25.02 -20.56 2.09
CA SER A 287 -24.14 -21.57 2.68
C SER A 287 -23.12 -22.17 1.69
N GLN A 288 -23.34 -22.00 0.39
CA GLN A 288 -22.54 -22.59 -0.70
C GLN A 288 -21.64 -21.56 -1.40
N PHE A 289 -21.95 -20.27 -1.31
CA PHE A 289 -21.09 -19.21 -1.86
C PHE A 289 -20.01 -18.80 -0.85
N PRO A 290 -18.71 -19.00 -1.15
CA PRO A 290 -17.65 -18.72 -0.19
C PRO A 290 -17.57 -17.22 0.13
N PRO A 291 -17.72 -16.79 1.41
CA PRO A 291 -17.66 -15.37 1.78
C PRO A 291 -16.31 -14.72 1.44
N VAL A 292 -15.24 -15.52 1.42
CA VAL A 292 -13.88 -15.08 1.05
C VAL A 292 -13.79 -14.77 -0.44
N LEU A 293 -14.46 -15.55 -1.30
CA LEU A 293 -14.51 -15.29 -2.74
C LEU A 293 -15.31 -14.01 -3.02
N ALA A 294 -16.46 -13.85 -2.34
CA ALA A 294 -17.29 -12.64 -2.43
C ALA A 294 -16.50 -11.38 -2.04
N SER A 295 -15.86 -11.41 -0.88
CA SER A 295 -15.09 -10.28 -0.35
C SER A 295 -13.84 -10.01 -1.17
N GLY A 296 -13.16 -11.05 -1.68
CA GLY A 296 -11.95 -10.92 -2.49
C GLY A 296 -12.23 -10.34 -3.88
N LEU A 297 -13.28 -10.83 -4.55
CA LEU A 297 -13.67 -10.38 -5.87
C LEU A 297 -14.16 -8.93 -5.83
N LEU A 298 -15.00 -8.58 -4.84
CA LEU A 298 -15.39 -7.17 -4.62
C LEU A 298 -14.20 -6.28 -4.27
N LYS A 299 -13.21 -6.78 -3.51
CA LYS A 299 -12.00 -6.01 -3.19
C LYS A 299 -11.14 -5.79 -4.43
N ALA A 300 -10.92 -6.80 -5.27
CA ALA A 300 -10.17 -6.69 -6.51
C ALA A 300 -10.85 -5.73 -7.49
N ALA A 301 -12.16 -5.89 -7.71
CA ALA A 301 -12.94 -5.02 -8.58
C ALA A 301 -12.94 -3.56 -8.10
N ARG A 302 -13.11 -3.32 -6.78
CA ARG A 302 -13.05 -1.96 -6.21
C ARG A 302 -11.65 -1.36 -6.28
N SER A 303 -10.59 -2.14 -6.06
CA SER A 303 -9.21 -1.65 -6.17
C SER A 303 -8.90 -1.21 -7.60
N ALA A 304 -9.32 -2.00 -8.59
CA ALA A 304 -9.17 -1.66 -10.00
C ALA A 304 -9.98 -0.40 -10.37
N ALA A 305 -11.19 -0.26 -9.85
CA ALA A 305 -12.01 0.92 -10.10
C ALA A 305 -11.36 2.19 -9.53
N VAL A 306 -10.83 2.12 -8.30
CA VAL A 306 -10.15 3.25 -7.64
C VAL A 306 -8.90 3.69 -8.41
N GLU A 307 -8.11 2.75 -8.94
CA GLU A 307 -6.91 3.06 -9.74
C GLU A 307 -7.22 3.71 -11.09
N LEU A 308 -8.45 3.57 -11.59
CA LEU A 308 -8.87 3.97 -12.94
C LEU A 308 -9.95 5.07 -12.94
N SER A 309 -10.21 5.69 -11.79
CA SER A 309 -11.16 6.80 -11.64
C SER A 309 -10.82 7.93 -12.63
N GLY A 310 -11.82 8.41 -13.38
CA GLY A 310 -11.63 9.40 -14.45
C GLY A 310 -11.28 8.81 -15.82
N THR A 311 -11.35 7.48 -15.99
CA THR A 311 -11.22 6.79 -17.27
C THR A 311 -12.30 5.71 -17.42
N ALA A 312 -12.62 5.35 -18.65
CA ALA A 312 -13.43 4.17 -18.95
C ALA A 312 -12.82 2.92 -18.27
N MET A 313 -13.50 2.39 -17.25
CA MET A 313 -12.96 1.44 -16.27
C MET A 313 -13.74 0.13 -16.14
N LEU A 314 -14.95 -0.01 -16.67
CA LEU A 314 -15.77 -1.23 -16.55
C LEU A 314 -15.06 -2.45 -17.10
N TYR A 315 -14.38 -2.32 -18.25
CA TYR A 315 -13.62 -3.43 -18.82
C TYR A 315 -12.50 -3.89 -17.91
N GLU A 316 -11.67 -2.96 -17.44
CA GLU A 316 -10.51 -3.31 -16.62
C GLU A 316 -10.93 -3.78 -15.23
N VAL A 317 -12.06 -3.30 -14.72
CA VAL A 317 -12.66 -3.79 -13.48
C VAL A 317 -13.22 -5.20 -13.65
N ALA A 318 -13.94 -5.47 -14.73
CA ALA A 318 -14.41 -6.82 -15.08
C ALA A 318 -13.22 -7.75 -15.35
N SER A 319 -12.18 -7.28 -16.04
CA SER A 319 -10.94 -8.01 -16.31
C SER A 319 -10.12 -8.24 -15.04
N ALA A 320 -10.10 -7.31 -14.09
CA ALA A 320 -9.47 -7.50 -12.78
C ALA A 320 -10.24 -8.52 -11.93
N ALA A 321 -11.57 -8.51 -12.01
CA ALA A 321 -12.41 -9.54 -11.39
C ALA A 321 -12.22 -10.91 -12.04
N LEU A 322 -12.10 -10.97 -13.37
CA LEU A 322 -11.79 -12.19 -14.13
C LEU A 322 -10.39 -12.70 -13.82
N ARG A 323 -9.36 -11.84 -13.83
CA ARG A 323 -8.00 -12.19 -13.40
C ARG A 323 -7.99 -12.66 -11.96
N PHE A 324 -8.74 -12.01 -11.07
CA PHE A 324 -8.91 -12.48 -9.71
C PHE A 324 -9.61 -13.85 -9.65
N LEU A 325 -10.56 -14.16 -10.55
CA LEU A 325 -11.19 -15.48 -10.65
C LEU A 325 -10.29 -16.54 -11.30
N GLU A 326 -9.43 -16.14 -12.23
CA GLU A 326 -8.40 -16.97 -12.89
C GLU A 326 -7.25 -17.29 -11.92
N ASP A 327 -6.89 -16.31 -11.09
CA ASP A 327 -5.89 -16.40 -10.01
C ASP A 327 -6.51 -16.99 -8.72
N ALA A 328 -7.83 -16.88 -8.54
CA ALA A 328 -8.55 -17.58 -7.49
C ALA A 328 -8.59 -19.07 -7.88
N PRO A 329 -8.27 -19.98 -6.96
CA PRO A 329 -8.23 -21.38 -7.30
C PRO A 329 -9.66 -21.88 -7.55
N ALA A 330 -10.06 -21.99 -8.81
CA ALA A 330 -11.29 -22.68 -9.21
C ALA A 330 -10.96 -23.91 -10.07
N GLN A 331 -11.72 -24.97 -9.84
CA GLN A 331 -11.59 -26.30 -10.43
C GLN A 331 -11.75 -26.34 -11.97
N PRO A 332 -11.27 -27.40 -12.66
CA PRO A 332 -11.06 -27.43 -14.12
C PRO A 332 -12.38 -27.67 -14.86
N PRO A 333 -12.53 -27.24 -16.14
CA PRO A 333 -12.32 -28.23 -17.21
C PRO A 333 -11.89 -27.71 -18.62
N THR A 334 -11.22 -28.63 -19.32
CA THR A 334 -11.28 -28.97 -20.77
C THR A 334 -10.82 -28.01 -21.87
N ASP A 335 -9.75 -28.47 -22.52
CA ASP A 335 -9.40 -28.49 -23.95
C ASP A 335 -9.02 -27.21 -24.72
N ALA A 336 -7.76 -27.31 -25.19
CA ALA A 336 -7.24 -26.88 -26.48
C ALA A 336 -7.08 -25.38 -26.76
N LEU A 337 -5.82 -24.90 -26.71
CA LEU A 337 -4.97 -24.86 -27.91
C LEU A 337 -3.55 -24.36 -27.57
N SER A 338 -2.59 -25.09 -28.11
CA SER A 338 -1.17 -24.79 -28.14
C SER A 338 -0.87 -23.50 -28.90
N THR A 339 0.03 -22.68 -28.36
CA THR A 339 1.17 -22.15 -29.12
C THR A 339 2.29 -21.77 -28.16
N GLY A 340 3.43 -22.44 -28.31
CA GLY A 340 4.64 -22.14 -27.57
C GLY A 340 5.31 -20.84 -28.03
N GLY A 341 6.04 -20.23 -27.10
CA GLY A 341 6.91 -19.09 -27.33
C GLY A 341 7.99 -19.08 -26.27
N ASN A 342 9.11 -19.72 -26.59
CA ASN A 342 10.28 -19.94 -25.76
C ASN A 342 11.09 -18.63 -25.71
N ASP A 343 11.10 -17.90 -24.60
CA ASP A 343 12.23 -17.03 -24.26
C ASP A 343 12.24 -16.60 -22.78
N ASP A 344 13.04 -17.32 -21.98
CA ASP A 344 13.88 -16.74 -20.92
C ASP A 344 14.75 -17.84 -20.30
N ARG A 345 15.76 -18.27 -21.06
CA ARG A 345 16.77 -19.27 -20.63
C ARG A 345 18.01 -18.65 -19.97
N LEU A 346 17.91 -17.43 -19.43
CA LEU A 346 19.05 -16.71 -18.86
C LEU A 346 18.83 -16.27 -17.41
N SER A 347 18.84 -17.25 -16.51
CA SER A 347 19.29 -17.08 -15.12
C SER A 347 19.49 -18.47 -14.50
N ARG A 348 20.70 -19.01 -14.62
CA ARG A 348 21.11 -20.21 -13.87
C ARG A 348 21.37 -19.82 -12.41
N ASN A 349 20.31 -19.68 -11.64
CA ASN A 349 20.30 -19.84 -10.19
C ASN A 349 19.02 -20.65 -9.90
N ALA A 350 19.14 -21.73 -9.12
CA ALA A 350 18.17 -22.82 -8.97
C ALA A 350 16.69 -22.39 -9.06
N ARG A 351 15.90 -23.17 -9.82
CA ARG A 351 14.43 -23.08 -9.94
C ARG A 351 13.82 -22.89 -8.53
N GLY A 352 13.21 -21.75 -8.25
CA GLY A 352 12.53 -21.42 -6.98
C GLY A 352 13.39 -21.17 -5.72
N GLU A 353 14.54 -21.82 -5.51
CA GLU A 353 15.32 -21.62 -4.25
C GLU A 353 15.82 -20.17 -4.13
N TRP A 354 15.67 -19.60 -2.94
CA TRP A 354 16.13 -18.25 -2.64
C TRP A 354 17.25 -18.24 -1.59
N ARG A 355 18.45 -17.91 -2.04
CA ARG A 355 19.55 -17.49 -1.17
C ARG A 355 19.47 -15.99 -0.97
N HIS A 356 18.72 -15.57 0.05
CA HIS A 356 18.51 -14.16 0.34
C HIS A 356 19.84 -13.46 0.62
N THR A 357 20.12 -12.39 -0.12
CA THR A 357 21.40 -11.66 -0.04
C THR A 357 21.18 -10.25 0.48
N VAL A 358 21.82 -9.94 1.61
CA VAL A 358 21.83 -8.62 2.24
C VAL A 358 23.12 -7.89 1.90
N GLY A 359 23.02 -6.73 1.26
CA GLY A 359 24.15 -5.87 0.96
C GLY A 359 24.37 -4.82 2.05
N LEU A 360 25.56 -4.77 2.65
CA LEU A 360 25.94 -3.72 3.60
C LEU A 360 26.53 -2.54 2.84
N VAL A 361 25.97 -1.35 3.05
CA VAL A 361 26.43 -0.07 2.46
C VAL A 361 26.61 0.98 3.55
N GLY A 362 27.48 1.96 3.32
CA GLY A 362 27.72 3.03 4.27
C GLY A 362 29.08 3.68 4.03
N LYS A 363 29.30 4.80 4.71
CA LYS A 363 30.57 5.54 4.65
C LYS A 363 31.73 4.74 5.24
N PRO A 364 32.97 5.09 4.90
CA PRO A 364 34.13 4.71 5.70
C PRO A 364 33.89 5.03 7.18
N SER A 365 34.36 4.17 8.09
CA SER A 365 34.26 4.38 9.56
C SER A 365 32.87 4.31 10.21
N ALA A 366 31.78 4.14 9.46
CA ALA A 366 30.45 3.85 10.03
C ALA A 366 30.38 2.47 10.74
N GLY A 367 31.41 1.63 10.55
CA GLY A 367 31.52 0.30 11.17
C GLY A 367 30.95 -0.84 10.31
N LYS A 368 30.83 -0.62 9.00
CA LYS A 368 30.35 -1.62 8.01
C LYS A 368 31.09 -2.96 8.08
N SER A 369 32.43 -2.95 8.07
CA SER A 369 33.21 -4.20 8.11
C SER A 369 33.19 -4.86 9.50
N THR A 370 33.00 -4.08 10.56
CA THR A 370 32.73 -4.62 11.91
C THR A 370 31.39 -5.36 11.93
N LEU A 371 30.34 -4.74 11.36
CA LEU A 371 29.02 -5.34 11.23
C LEU A 371 29.08 -6.61 10.37
N PHE A 372 29.82 -6.59 9.26
CA PHE A 372 30.06 -7.77 8.42
C PHE A 372 30.67 -8.92 9.22
N ASN A 373 31.73 -8.65 10.00
CA ASN A 373 32.43 -9.66 10.78
C ASN A 373 31.54 -10.30 11.85
N CYS A 374 30.76 -9.50 12.58
CA CYS A 374 29.89 -10.05 13.61
C CYS A 374 28.62 -10.71 13.04
N ALA A 375 28.06 -10.19 11.95
CA ALA A 375 26.92 -10.79 11.24
C ALA A 375 27.27 -12.15 10.63
N THR A 376 28.47 -12.27 10.05
CA THR A 376 28.95 -13.52 9.44
C THR A 376 29.65 -14.44 10.43
N ARG A 377 29.78 -14.01 11.69
CA ARG A 377 30.54 -14.67 12.75
C ARG A 377 31.97 -15.03 12.29
N SER A 378 32.50 -14.30 11.32
CA SER A 378 33.84 -14.49 10.76
C SER A 378 34.78 -13.51 11.43
N LEU A 379 35.66 -14.00 12.32
CA LEU A 379 36.57 -13.14 13.08
C LEU A 379 37.77 -12.61 12.27
N ASN A 380 37.86 -12.95 10.99
CA ASN A 380 39.09 -12.83 10.21
C ASN A 380 39.06 -11.79 9.08
N ALA A 381 37.97 -11.07 8.80
CA ALA A 381 38.03 -10.05 7.74
C ALA A 381 38.82 -8.83 8.23
N LYS A 382 39.79 -8.39 7.42
CA LYS A 382 40.74 -7.31 7.74
C LYS A 382 39.98 -6.01 8.08
N MET A 383 40.03 -5.60 9.34
CA MET A 383 39.56 -4.30 9.82
C MET A 383 40.71 -3.28 9.70
N ALA A 384 40.83 -2.59 8.57
CA ALA A 384 41.82 -1.52 8.42
C ALA A 384 41.12 -0.15 8.35
N ALA A 385 41.59 0.81 9.16
CA ALA A 385 41.08 2.18 9.25
C ALA A 385 41.58 3.10 8.12
N HIS A 386 41.68 2.57 6.90
CA HIS A 386 42.14 3.35 5.74
C HIS A 386 41.07 3.36 4.65
N PRO A 387 40.74 4.54 4.08
CA PRO A 387 39.95 4.59 2.86
C PRO A 387 40.70 3.75 1.80
N PHE A 388 39.97 3.06 0.92
CA PHE A 388 40.49 2.22 -0.19
C PHE A 388 40.71 0.71 0.04
N THR A 389 40.30 0.09 1.15
CA THR A 389 40.51 -1.36 1.33
C THR A 389 39.26 -2.22 1.08
N THR A 390 38.88 -2.41 -0.19
CA THR A 390 38.23 -3.65 -0.67
C THR A 390 38.28 -3.74 -2.20
N ILE A 391 39.09 -4.66 -2.73
CA ILE A 391 39.32 -4.83 -4.18
C ILE A 391 38.30 -5.81 -4.81
N GLU A 392 37.63 -6.64 -4.00
CA GLU A 392 36.47 -7.49 -4.32
C GLU A 392 35.51 -7.49 -3.11
N ALA A 393 34.20 -7.55 -3.33
CA ALA A 393 33.22 -7.56 -2.25
C ALA A 393 33.34 -8.82 -1.38
N ASN A 394 33.44 -8.65 -0.06
CA ASN A 394 33.46 -9.80 0.85
C ASN A 394 32.06 -10.40 0.93
N VAL A 395 31.95 -11.71 0.70
CA VAL A 395 30.69 -12.46 0.89
C VAL A 395 30.87 -13.41 2.06
N GLY A 396 29.92 -13.42 2.99
CA GLY A 396 29.93 -14.32 4.12
C GLY A 396 28.53 -14.85 4.44
N HIS A 397 28.48 -15.93 5.23
CA HIS A 397 27.23 -16.54 5.65
C HIS A 397 26.77 -15.94 6.97
N GLY A 398 25.59 -15.32 6.97
CA GLY A 398 24.92 -14.82 8.17
C GLY A 398 23.67 -15.60 8.49
N VAL A 399 22.92 -15.13 9.49
CA VAL A 399 21.63 -15.69 9.86
C VAL A 399 20.62 -14.59 10.18
N TRP A 400 19.33 -14.89 10.04
CA TRP A 400 18.22 -14.05 10.49
C TRP A 400 17.23 -14.87 11.31
N ARG A 401 16.39 -14.20 12.10
CA ARG A 401 15.38 -14.87 12.94
C ARG A 401 14.04 -14.88 12.22
N SER A 402 13.49 -16.08 11.99
CA SER A 402 12.15 -16.21 11.42
C SER A 402 11.09 -15.83 12.46
N PRO A 403 10.12 -14.94 12.13
CA PRO A 403 9.00 -14.64 13.04
C PRO A 403 7.99 -15.79 13.13
N ASP A 404 7.92 -16.66 12.12
CA ASP A 404 6.87 -17.68 11.98
C ASP A 404 7.28 -19.05 12.53
N PHE A 405 8.58 -19.28 12.81
CA PHE A 405 9.11 -20.60 13.10
C PHE A 405 9.93 -20.65 14.39
N GLU A 406 9.29 -20.95 15.51
CA GLU A 406 9.93 -21.28 16.82
C GLU A 406 11.16 -20.41 17.18
N ASP A 407 11.19 -19.14 16.74
CA ASP A 407 12.35 -18.25 16.85
C ASP A 407 13.69 -18.81 16.31
N ARG A 408 13.68 -19.70 15.30
CA ARG A 408 14.92 -20.29 14.75
C ARG A 408 15.69 -19.33 13.84
N LEU A 409 17.00 -19.58 13.79
CA LEU A 409 17.94 -18.86 12.93
C LEU A 409 18.05 -19.54 11.55
N LEU A 410 17.71 -18.80 10.49
CA LEU A 410 17.79 -19.25 9.10
C LEU A 410 19.00 -18.60 8.39
N PRO A 411 19.68 -19.31 7.48
CA PRO A 411 20.88 -18.79 6.82
C PRO A 411 20.54 -17.66 5.83
N LEU A 412 21.48 -16.73 5.64
CA LEU A 412 21.44 -15.74 4.57
C LEU A 412 22.86 -15.44 4.09
N LEU A 413 22.98 -14.74 2.96
CA LEU A 413 24.26 -14.21 2.49
C LEU A 413 24.39 -12.75 2.88
N VAL A 414 25.50 -12.39 3.53
CA VAL A 414 25.88 -11.00 3.80
C VAL A 414 26.97 -10.61 2.83
N LYS A 415 26.81 -9.48 2.15
CA LYS A 415 27.79 -8.93 1.23
C LYS A 415 28.27 -7.59 1.73
N ASP A 416 29.57 -7.45 1.98
CA ASP A 416 30.20 -6.17 2.25
C ASP A 416 30.45 -5.45 0.92
N VAL A 417 29.56 -4.54 0.55
CA VAL A 417 29.70 -3.77 -0.69
C VAL A 417 30.77 -2.69 -0.45
N ALA A 418 31.76 -2.63 -1.33
CA ALA A 418 32.83 -1.64 -1.25
C ALA A 418 32.24 -0.22 -1.09
N GLY A 419 32.85 0.62 -0.25
CA GLY A 419 32.28 1.91 0.13
C GLY A 419 32.00 2.81 -1.08
N LEU A 420 30.77 3.33 -1.17
CA LEU A 420 30.45 4.45 -2.05
C LEU A 420 31.30 5.66 -1.63
N VAL A 421 31.91 6.32 -2.61
CA VAL A 421 32.56 7.61 -2.39
C VAL A 421 31.56 8.67 -2.86
N PRO A 422 31.38 9.78 -2.13
CA PRO A 422 30.56 10.90 -2.62
C PRO A 422 30.98 11.32 -4.03
N GLY A 423 30.01 11.41 -4.95
CA GLY A 423 30.29 11.77 -6.35
C GLY A 423 30.83 10.61 -7.20
N ALA A 424 30.62 9.36 -6.80
CA ALA A 424 30.91 8.18 -7.61
C ALA A 424 30.11 8.20 -8.93
N TYR A 425 28.93 8.83 -8.97
CA TYR A 425 28.16 9.00 -10.20
C TYR A 425 28.82 9.90 -11.24
N GLU A 426 29.75 10.79 -10.85
CA GLU A 426 30.53 11.64 -11.74
C GLU A 426 31.73 10.90 -12.38
N GLY A 427 31.89 9.59 -12.13
CA GLY A 427 33.01 8.80 -12.63
C GLY A 427 34.24 8.80 -11.71
N ARG A 428 34.12 9.32 -10.48
CA ARG A 428 35.16 9.22 -9.46
C ARG A 428 35.15 7.81 -8.85
N GLY A 429 35.94 6.88 -9.39
CA GLY A 429 36.20 5.56 -8.78
C GLY A 429 35.65 4.35 -9.53
N ARG A 430 35.51 3.20 -8.83
CA ARG A 430 35.13 1.88 -9.39
C ARG A 430 33.61 1.70 -9.61
N GLY A 431 32.92 2.72 -10.10
CA GLY A 431 31.45 2.80 -10.12
C GLY A 431 30.74 1.54 -10.64
N ASN A 432 31.12 1.02 -11.82
CA ASN A 432 30.44 -0.14 -12.40
C ASN A 432 30.59 -1.44 -11.58
N GLN A 433 31.71 -1.63 -10.89
CA GLN A 433 31.94 -2.82 -10.06
C GLN A 433 31.09 -2.75 -8.78
N PHE A 434 31.02 -1.56 -8.17
CA PHE A 434 30.16 -1.28 -7.00
C PHE A 434 28.68 -1.61 -7.29
N LEU A 435 28.17 -1.22 -8.45
CA LEU A 435 26.76 -1.45 -8.79
C LEU A 435 26.45 -2.88 -9.15
N ASN A 436 27.38 -3.59 -9.80
CA ASN A 436 27.23 -5.03 -9.95
C ASN A 436 27.10 -5.69 -8.58
N ASP A 437 27.93 -5.24 -7.63
CA ASP A 437 27.90 -5.77 -6.28
C ASP A 437 26.60 -5.45 -5.54
N LEU A 438 26.07 -4.24 -5.72
CA LEU A 438 24.79 -3.80 -5.17
C LEU A 438 23.60 -4.52 -5.82
N CYS A 439 23.64 -4.75 -7.14
CA CYS A 439 22.59 -5.43 -7.90
C CYS A 439 22.51 -6.93 -7.61
N ASP A 440 23.54 -7.51 -7.00
CA ASP A 440 23.48 -8.87 -6.47
C ASP A 440 22.66 -8.95 -5.19
N ALA A 441 22.48 -7.86 -4.46
CA ALA A 441 21.73 -7.83 -3.21
C ALA A 441 20.21 -7.78 -3.46
N ASP A 442 19.46 -8.51 -2.63
CA ASP A 442 18.00 -8.50 -2.59
C ASP A 442 17.47 -7.31 -1.77
N VAL A 443 18.20 -6.95 -0.70
CA VAL A 443 17.93 -5.83 0.22
C VAL A 443 19.26 -5.19 0.64
N LEU A 444 19.21 -3.91 1.01
CA LEU A 444 20.37 -3.19 1.54
C LEU A 444 20.21 -2.86 3.03
N ILE A 445 21.29 -2.98 3.78
CA ILE A 445 21.44 -2.37 5.11
C ILE A 445 22.40 -1.20 4.97
N HIS A 446 21.89 0.00 5.20
CA HIS A 446 22.72 1.18 5.31
C HIS A 446 23.22 1.33 6.74
N VAL A 447 24.52 1.09 6.93
CA VAL A 447 25.23 1.30 8.19
C VAL A 447 25.54 2.79 8.31
N VAL A 448 24.98 3.40 9.35
CA VAL A 448 25.11 4.82 9.68
C VAL A 448 25.74 4.94 11.05
N ASP A 449 26.59 5.93 11.25
CA ASP A 449 27.08 6.25 12.60
C ASP A 449 25.98 6.93 13.41
N GLY A 450 25.37 6.18 14.32
CA GLY A 450 24.33 6.67 15.23
C GLY A 450 24.86 7.59 16.32
N SER A 451 26.18 7.63 16.56
CA SER A 451 26.76 8.52 17.57
C SER A 451 26.92 9.97 17.09
N GLY A 452 26.98 10.20 15.77
CA GLY A 452 27.27 11.53 15.20
C GLY A 452 28.73 11.98 15.36
N LEU A 453 29.64 11.09 15.78
CA LEU A 453 31.07 11.36 16.00
C LEU A 453 31.93 11.05 14.76
N SER A 454 31.34 11.07 13.57
CA SER A 454 32.06 10.97 12.31
C SER A 454 31.68 12.13 11.39
N ASP A 455 32.66 12.71 10.70
CA ASP A 455 32.40 13.75 9.71
C ASP A 455 31.87 13.19 8.38
N VAL A 456 31.68 14.07 7.39
CA VAL A 456 31.14 13.70 6.08
C VAL A 456 32.02 12.70 5.32
N ASP A 457 33.34 12.72 5.58
CA ASP A 457 34.35 11.89 4.93
C ASP A 457 34.64 10.60 5.72
N GLY A 458 34.03 10.45 6.90
CA GLY A 458 34.23 9.31 7.79
C GLY A 458 35.44 9.44 8.71
N ASN A 459 35.97 10.65 8.92
CA ASN A 459 36.97 10.90 9.96
C ASN A 459 36.31 11.00 11.33
N ILE A 460 37.02 10.55 12.36
CA ILE A 460 36.52 10.54 13.74
C ILE A 460 36.59 11.96 14.30
N ILE A 461 35.45 12.45 14.80
CA ILE A 461 35.34 13.71 15.53
C ILE A 461 35.56 13.41 17.01
N PRO A 462 36.43 14.17 17.72
CA PRO A 462 36.58 14.03 19.17
C PRO A 462 35.25 14.28 19.87
N ASP A 463 34.92 13.46 20.86
CA ASP A 463 33.79 13.69 21.75
C ASP A 463 34.14 14.87 22.70
N ASP A 464 33.58 16.05 22.42
CA ASP A 464 33.75 17.26 23.23
C ASP A 464 32.65 17.41 24.31
N GLY A 465 31.77 16.41 24.44
CA GLY A 465 30.64 16.44 25.37
C GLY A 465 29.51 17.39 24.96
N SER A 466 29.55 17.98 23.76
CA SER A 466 28.43 18.73 23.20
C SER A 466 27.42 17.80 22.53
N ASP A 467 26.12 18.04 22.74
CA ASP A 467 25.03 17.32 22.06
C ASP A 467 24.96 17.62 20.53
N LEU A 468 25.97 18.29 19.97
CA LEU A 468 26.03 18.80 18.61
C LEU A 468 27.03 18.00 17.76
N GLY A 469 26.87 16.68 17.71
CA GLY A 469 27.51 15.85 16.68
C GLY A 469 26.93 16.14 15.28
N GLN A 470 27.46 15.47 14.24
CA GLN A 470 26.78 15.50 12.93
C GLN A 470 25.44 14.77 13.00
N ASP A 471 24.40 15.39 12.41
CA ASP A 471 23.07 14.80 12.31
C ASP A 471 23.09 13.55 11.40
N PRO A 472 22.84 12.33 11.92
CA PRO A 472 22.88 11.11 11.12
C PRO A 472 21.86 11.08 9.99
N LEU A 473 20.80 11.91 10.05
CA LEU A 473 19.83 12.03 8.95
C LEU A 473 20.48 12.51 7.63
N ARG A 474 21.58 13.26 7.71
CA ARG A 474 22.34 13.67 6.52
C ARG A 474 22.98 12.48 5.82
N ASP A 475 23.49 11.53 6.58
CA ASP A 475 24.11 10.31 6.08
C ASP A 475 23.07 9.39 5.43
N VAL A 476 21.90 9.27 6.07
CA VAL A 476 20.75 8.52 5.54
C VAL A 476 20.35 9.01 4.15
N ALA A 477 20.30 10.33 3.93
CA ALA A 477 19.94 10.91 2.65
C ALA A 477 21.00 10.69 1.56
N TRP A 478 22.28 10.62 1.94
CA TRP A 478 23.40 10.57 1.01
C TRP A 478 23.40 9.30 0.13
N VAL A 479 23.31 8.09 0.71
CA VAL A 479 23.33 6.84 -0.08
C VAL A 479 22.17 6.80 -1.07
N ARG A 480 20.98 7.19 -0.64
CA ARG A 480 19.79 7.20 -1.49
C ARG A 480 19.94 8.19 -2.65
N ASN A 481 20.43 9.40 -2.36
CA ASN A 481 20.67 10.41 -3.38
C ASN A 481 21.75 9.96 -4.38
N GLU A 482 22.84 9.35 -3.91
CA GLU A 482 23.91 8.84 -4.78
C GLU A 482 23.39 7.77 -5.75
N LEU A 483 22.59 6.81 -5.27
CA LEU A 483 21.96 5.79 -6.12
C LEU A 483 20.96 6.40 -7.10
N HIS A 484 20.15 7.36 -6.65
CA HIS A 484 19.21 8.09 -7.49
C HIS A 484 19.96 8.78 -8.63
N GLN A 485 20.92 9.64 -8.30
CA GLN A 485 21.67 10.43 -9.28
C GLN A 485 22.39 9.54 -10.29
N TRP A 486 22.90 8.40 -9.86
CA TRP A 486 23.56 7.46 -10.75
C TRP A 486 22.59 6.82 -11.76
N ILE A 487 21.44 6.27 -11.31
CA ILE A 487 20.44 5.68 -12.22
C ILE A 487 19.87 6.76 -13.13
N PHE A 488 19.50 7.91 -12.55
CA PHE A 488 18.95 9.06 -13.25
C PHE A 488 19.89 9.54 -14.36
N SER A 489 21.16 9.80 -14.05
CA SER A 489 22.15 10.29 -15.02
C SER A 489 22.38 9.31 -16.18
N ASN A 490 22.34 8.00 -15.91
CA ASN A 490 22.49 6.98 -16.95
C ASN A 490 21.32 6.94 -17.92
N ILE A 491 20.09 7.09 -17.40
CA ILE A 491 18.89 7.15 -18.22
C ILE A 491 18.81 8.50 -18.94
N LEU A 492 19.13 9.59 -18.25
CA LEU A 492 19.11 10.95 -18.77
C LEU A 492 19.99 11.10 -20.01
N ARG A 493 21.18 10.50 -20.01
CA ARG A 493 22.09 10.48 -21.17
C ARG A 493 21.45 9.93 -22.45
N LYS A 494 20.44 9.06 -22.32
CA LYS A 494 19.70 8.45 -23.44
C LYS A 494 18.28 9.00 -23.57
N TRP A 495 17.89 9.97 -22.75
CA TRP A 495 16.53 10.49 -22.62
C TRP A 495 15.91 10.97 -23.95
N PRO A 496 16.61 11.73 -24.81
CA PRO A 496 16.01 12.19 -26.07
C PRO A 496 15.61 11.04 -27.00
N SER A 497 16.33 9.91 -26.94
CA SER A 497 15.96 8.72 -27.72
C SER A 497 14.85 7.91 -27.06
N ILE A 498 14.75 7.93 -25.73
CA ILE A 498 13.71 7.27 -24.95
C ILE A 498 12.37 7.99 -25.14
N VAL A 499 12.33 9.32 -25.08
CA VAL A 499 11.10 10.10 -25.34
C VAL A 499 10.55 9.82 -26.75
N LYS A 500 11.42 9.64 -27.74
CA LYS A 500 11.01 9.25 -29.11
C LYS A 500 10.49 7.82 -29.21
N ARG A 501 10.87 6.93 -28.27
CA ARG A 501 10.49 5.51 -28.24
C ARG A 501 10.28 5.05 -26.79
N PRO A 502 9.14 5.40 -26.17
CA PRO A 502 8.86 5.20 -24.73
C PRO A 502 9.18 3.80 -24.19
N ARG A 503 8.86 2.75 -24.96
CA ARG A 503 9.16 1.34 -24.61
C ARG A 503 10.64 1.04 -24.35
N ARG A 504 11.59 1.85 -24.84
CA ARG A 504 13.02 1.69 -24.54
C ARG A 504 13.35 1.94 -23.07
N LEU A 505 12.50 2.65 -22.33
CA LEU A 505 12.73 2.90 -20.91
C LEU A 505 12.81 1.59 -20.12
N LEU A 506 11.97 0.60 -20.45
CA LEU A 506 11.97 -0.71 -19.80
C LEU A 506 13.34 -1.40 -19.85
N SER A 507 14.03 -1.33 -20.99
CA SER A 507 15.33 -1.98 -21.16
C SER A 507 16.48 -1.22 -20.51
N MET A 508 16.28 0.02 -20.05
CA MET A 508 17.31 0.74 -19.30
C MET A 508 17.49 0.18 -17.89
N PHE A 509 16.49 -0.53 -17.36
CA PHE A 509 16.54 -1.10 -16.01
C PHE A 509 16.98 -2.57 -15.98
N SER A 510 17.20 -3.22 -17.14
CA SER A 510 17.59 -4.64 -17.19
C SER A 510 18.94 -4.92 -16.51
N GLY A 511 19.87 -3.95 -16.57
CA GLY A 511 21.17 -4.03 -15.90
C GLY A 511 21.09 -4.13 -14.36
N TYR A 512 19.93 -3.85 -13.76
CA TYR A 512 19.70 -3.89 -12.32
C TYR A 512 19.10 -5.19 -11.80
N ARG A 513 19.01 -6.22 -12.67
CA ARG A 513 18.39 -7.51 -12.35
C ARG A 513 16.95 -7.38 -11.84
N ALA A 514 16.23 -6.39 -12.35
CA ALA A 514 14.82 -6.18 -12.05
C ALA A 514 13.94 -6.92 -13.08
N SER A 515 12.86 -7.54 -12.62
CA SER A 515 11.87 -8.13 -13.53
C SER A 515 11.16 -7.03 -14.33
N ARG A 516 10.71 -7.35 -15.53
CA ARG A 516 9.95 -6.42 -16.37
C ARG A 516 8.69 -5.89 -15.67
N SER A 517 8.01 -6.76 -14.90
CA SER A 517 6.84 -6.39 -14.10
C SER A 517 7.17 -5.37 -13.01
N LEU A 518 8.29 -5.52 -12.30
CA LEU A 518 8.73 -4.55 -11.29
C LEU A 518 9.02 -3.19 -11.94
N VAL A 519 9.73 -3.19 -13.06
CA VAL A 519 10.07 -1.96 -13.80
C VAL A 519 8.82 -1.27 -14.30
N GLN A 520 7.86 -2.00 -14.86
CA GLN A 520 6.61 -1.42 -15.37
C GLN A 520 5.76 -0.81 -14.24
N ARG A 521 5.69 -1.47 -13.08
CA ARG A 521 5.04 -0.90 -11.88
C ARG A 521 5.74 0.37 -11.40
N ALA A 522 7.07 0.38 -11.36
CA ALA A 522 7.84 1.56 -10.95
C ALA A 522 7.63 2.75 -11.90
N ILE A 523 7.59 2.48 -13.22
CA ILE A 523 7.31 3.52 -14.23
C ILE A 523 5.89 4.08 -14.05
N ARG A 524 4.88 3.21 -13.89
CA ARG A 524 3.50 3.63 -13.64
C ARG A 524 3.36 4.43 -12.35
N ALA A 525 3.98 3.98 -11.27
CA ALA A 525 3.99 4.68 -9.98
C ALA A 525 4.67 6.07 -10.06
N GLY A 526 5.67 6.23 -10.93
CA GLY A 526 6.27 7.54 -11.23
C GLY A 526 5.40 8.46 -12.09
N GLY A 527 4.23 8.00 -12.53
CA GLY A 527 3.28 8.73 -13.37
C GLY A 527 3.62 8.72 -14.86
N LEU A 528 4.41 7.74 -15.32
CA LEU A 528 4.70 7.55 -16.75
C LEU A 528 4.03 6.28 -17.28
N ASN A 529 3.64 6.30 -18.54
CA ASN A 529 3.12 5.12 -19.25
C ASN A 529 3.95 4.89 -20.53
N VAL A 530 4.58 3.71 -20.64
CA VAL A 530 5.45 3.34 -21.78
C VAL A 530 4.70 2.96 -23.05
N ASP A 531 3.37 2.78 -22.98
CA ASP A 531 2.51 2.42 -24.10
C ASP A 531 1.78 3.62 -24.72
N VAL A 532 2.19 4.84 -24.37
CA VAL A 532 1.70 6.08 -25.00
C VAL A 532 2.34 6.32 -26.35
N ASP A 533 1.65 7.06 -27.21
CA ASP A 533 2.20 7.48 -28.49
C ASP A 533 3.40 8.45 -28.30
N PRO A 534 4.36 8.50 -29.25
CA PRO A 534 5.54 9.35 -29.13
C PRO A 534 5.27 10.87 -29.11
N CYS A 535 4.10 11.35 -29.55
CA CYS A 535 3.74 12.76 -29.49
C CYS A 535 3.28 13.14 -28.07
N SER A 536 2.45 12.31 -27.43
CA SER A 536 2.03 12.49 -26.02
C SER A 536 3.21 12.38 -25.04
N ALA A 537 4.20 11.54 -25.36
CA ALA A 537 5.42 11.43 -24.56
C ALA A 537 6.22 12.74 -24.47
N LYS A 538 6.25 13.57 -25.53
CA LYS A 538 7.04 14.82 -25.54
C LYS A 538 6.59 15.84 -24.51
N THR A 539 5.30 15.88 -24.19
CA THR A 539 4.71 16.82 -23.24
C THR A 539 4.74 16.31 -21.81
N GLN A 540 4.62 14.99 -21.59
CA GLN A 540 4.49 14.39 -20.26
C GLN A 540 5.82 13.86 -19.68
N TRP A 541 6.78 13.46 -20.52
CA TRP A 541 8.03 12.83 -20.08
C TRP A 541 9.12 13.86 -19.75
N THR A 542 8.89 14.60 -18.67
CA THR A 542 9.83 15.59 -18.12
C THR A 542 10.91 14.93 -17.26
N GLU A 543 12.01 15.65 -16.99
CA GLU A 543 13.04 15.21 -16.05
C GLU A 543 12.47 14.99 -14.63
N ALA A 544 11.52 15.83 -14.21
CA ALA A 544 10.82 15.66 -12.94
C ALA A 544 10.02 14.34 -12.88
N ALA A 545 9.42 13.91 -14.00
CA ALA A 545 8.75 12.60 -14.08
C ALA A 545 9.77 11.46 -14.02
N LEU A 546 10.92 11.60 -14.66
CA LEU A 546 12.01 10.63 -14.55
C LEU A 546 12.52 10.49 -13.11
N HIS A 547 12.66 11.59 -12.37
CA HIS A 547 13.01 11.54 -10.94
C HIS A 547 12.02 10.68 -10.15
N ARG A 548 10.71 10.87 -10.33
CA ARG A 548 9.68 10.05 -9.66
C ARG A 548 9.76 8.57 -10.04
N VAL A 549 10.02 8.27 -11.31
CA VAL A 549 10.19 6.88 -11.77
C VAL A 549 11.42 6.23 -11.14
N VAL A 550 12.55 6.95 -11.07
CA VAL A 550 13.77 6.45 -10.43
C VAL A 550 13.55 6.25 -8.93
N ASP A 551 12.85 7.15 -8.24
CA ASP A 551 12.52 6.99 -6.83
C ASP A 551 11.61 5.78 -6.56
N ALA A 552 10.55 5.61 -7.36
CA ALA A 552 9.67 4.45 -7.29
C ALA A 552 10.43 3.15 -7.58
N PHE A 553 11.37 3.18 -8.53
CA PHE A 553 12.22 2.05 -8.86
C PHE A 553 13.16 1.68 -7.70
N LEU A 554 13.82 2.67 -7.10
CA LEU A 554 14.70 2.46 -5.94
C LEU A 554 13.93 1.87 -4.75
N GLN A 555 12.74 2.40 -4.45
CA GLN A 555 11.88 1.86 -3.37
C GLN A 555 11.49 0.41 -3.61
N ALA A 556 11.17 0.04 -4.85
CA ALA A 556 10.76 -1.32 -5.18
C ALA A 556 11.93 -2.30 -5.29
N ARG A 557 13.07 -1.87 -5.84
CA ARG A 557 14.22 -2.74 -6.15
C ARG A 557 15.25 -2.80 -5.04
N PHE A 558 15.51 -1.69 -4.37
CA PHE A 558 16.55 -1.55 -3.36
C PHE A 558 15.96 -1.02 -2.05
N PRO A 559 15.07 -1.77 -1.38
CA PRO A 559 14.64 -1.39 -0.04
C PRO A 559 15.86 -1.30 0.89
N ILE A 560 15.88 -0.26 1.73
CA ILE A 560 17.00 0.06 2.62
C ILE A 560 16.51 0.04 4.06
N VAL A 561 17.16 -0.78 4.89
CA VAL A 561 17.05 -0.71 6.35
C VAL A 561 18.25 0.04 6.91
N LEU A 562 18.04 0.90 7.89
CA LEU A 562 19.12 1.64 8.54
C LEU A 562 19.63 0.86 9.76
N ALA A 563 20.92 0.58 9.78
CA ALA A 563 21.63 0.10 10.96
C ALA A 563 22.36 1.28 11.59
N LEU A 564 21.76 1.87 12.63
CA LEU A 564 22.29 3.01 13.37
C LEU A 564 23.34 2.50 14.35
N ASN A 565 24.56 2.33 13.84
CA ASN A 565 25.66 1.67 14.52
C ASN A 565 26.32 2.58 15.57
N LYS A 566 27.14 1.99 16.46
CA LYS A 566 27.77 2.67 17.61
C LYS A 566 26.75 3.14 18.67
N ALA A 567 25.66 2.39 18.83
CA ALA A 567 24.64 2.61 19.85
C ALA A 567 25.15 2.46 21.29
N ASP A 568 26.39 2.00 21.47
CA ASP A 568 27.12 1.92 22.74
C ASP A 568 27.77 3.24 23.20
N LEU A 569 27.78 4.28 22.36
CA LEU A 569 28.34 5.58 22.69
C LEU A 569 27.30 6.51 23.35
N SER A 570 27.77 7.38 24.24
CA SER A 570 26.94 8.29 25.06
C SER A 570 26.00 9.17 24.24
N THR A 571 26.49 9.75 23.15
CA THR A 571 25.71 10.63 22.24
C THR A 571 24.69 9.89 21.39
N ALA A 572 24.79 8.55 21.27
CA ALA A 572 24.00 7.79 20.31
C ALA A 572 22.51 7.78 20.66
N THR A 573 22.14 7.76 21.94
CA THR A 573 20.73 7.62 22.35
C THR A 573 19.84 8.74 21.81
N VAL A 574 20.31 9.98 21.84
CA VAL A 574 19.55 11.15 21.36
C VAL A 574 19.40 11.11 19.84
N HIS A 575 20.49 10.88 19.12
CA HIS A 575 20.52 10.84 17.67
C HIS A 575 19.73 9.67 17.10
N ILE A 576 19.89 8.47 17.66
CA ILE A 576 19.19 7.26 17.21
C ILE A 576 17.68 7.42 17.36
N LYS A 577 17.21 7.88 18.52
CA LYS A 577 15.78 8.12 18.74
C LYS A 577 15.21 9.14 17.75
N ARG A 578 15.94 10.24 17.52
CA ARG A 578 15.53 11.24 16.53
C ARG A 578 15.40 10.67 15.12
N VAL A 579 16.32 9.80 14.69
CA VAL A 579 16.22 9.13 13.38
C VAL A 579 15.03 8.16 13.35
N GLN A 580 14.81 7.42 14.43
CA GLN A 580 13.68 6.48 14.56
C GLN A 580 12.33 7.19 14.53
N ASP A 581 12.20 8.38 15.12
CA ASP A 581 10.97 9.17 15.08
C ASP A 581 10.59 9.61 13.65
N VAL A 582 11.59 9.80 12.78
CA VAL A 582 11.38 10.21 11.38
C VAL A 582 11.16 9.02 10.45
N ILE A 583 11.95 7.95 10.62
CA ILE A 583 12.02 6.81 9.68
C ILE A 583 11.13 5.62 10.12
N GLY A 584 10.79 5.54 11.40
CA GLY A 584 10.02 4.45 11.99
C GLY A 584 10.78 3.13 12.06
N ASN A 585 10.06 2.02 11.88
CA ASN A 585 10.55 0.66 12.10
C ASN A 585 11.69 0.20 11.15
N HIS A 586 12.04 0.99 10.14
CA HIS A 586 13.16 0.71 9.23
C HIS A 586 14.51 1.19 9.78
N ALA A 587 14.55 1.75 10.99
CA ALA A 587 15.77 2.20 11.65
C ALA A 587 16.05 1.41 12.94
N VAL A 588 17.11 0.61 12.93
CA VAL A 588 17.49 -0.29 14.02
C VAL A 588 18.75 0.26 14.72
N ALA A 589 18.69 0.42 16.04
CA ALA A 589 19.85 0.74 16.85
C ALA A 589 20.80 -0.47 16.86
N VAL A 590 22.10 -0.27 16.58
CA VAL A 590 23.07 -1.36 16.46
C VAL A 590 24.36 -1.02 17.21
N SER A 591 24.93 -1.99 17.92
CA SER A 591 26.30 -1.94 18.40
C SER A 591 27.08 -3.14 17.87
N ALA A 592 27.62 -2.99 16.66
CA ALA A 592 28.43 -4.03 16.02
C ALA A 592 29.73 -4.31 16.78
N GLY A 593 30.29 -3.28 17.43
CA GLY A 593 31.51 -3.39 18.23
C GLY A 593 31.32 -4.27 19.48
N VAL A 594 30.23 -4.03 20.23
CA VAL A 594 29.86 -4.85 21.39
C VAL A 594 29.55 -6.29 20.95
N GLU A 595 28.76 -6.46 19.89
CA GLU A 595 28.44 -7.79 19.35
C GLU A 595 29.70 -8.59 18.99
N LEU A 596 30.62 -7.98 18.24
CA LEU A 596 31.87 -8.64 17.85
C LEU A 596 32.71 -9.04 19.06
N TRP A 597 32.81 -8.16 20.07
CA TRP A 597 33.57 -8.42 21.28
C TRP A 597 32.95 -9.58 22.10
N LEU A 598 31.61 -9.60 22.27
CA LEU A 598 30.90 -10.68 22.94
C LEU A 598 31.16 -12.04 22.26
N GLN A 599 31.07 -12.09 20.93
CA GLN A 599 31.35 -13.29 20.15
C GLN A 599 32.81 -13.77 20.30
N GLN A 600 33.78 -12.84 20.32
CA GLN A 600 35.20 -13.16 20.53
C GLN A 600 35.43 -13.78 21.92
N LYS A 601 34.90 -13.15 22.97
CA LYS A 601 35.08 -13.62 24.36
C LYS A 601 34.33 -14.93 24.61
N ALA A 602 33.18 -15.14 23.97
CA ALA A 602 32.47 -16.41 24.02
C ALA A 602 33.27 -17.55 23.37
N ARG A 603 33.92 -17.29 22.23
CA ARG A 603 34.82 -18.28 21.58
C ARG A 603 36.06 -18.60 22.39
N GLN A 604 36.54 -17.64 23.17
CA GLN A 604 37.64 -17.85 24.13
C GLN A 604 37.18 -18.60 25.40
N GLY A 605 35.89 -18.94 25.53
CA GLY A 605 35.35 -19.59 26.72
C GLY A 605 35.24 -18.69 27.94
N ARG A 606 35.39 -17.37 27.80
CA ARG A 606 35.32 -16.40 28.90
C ARG A 606 33.89 -15.97 29.22
N LEU A 607 33.01 -16.01 28.22
CA LEU A 607 31.60 -15.65 28.35
C LEU A 607 30.72 -16.78 27.78
N SER A 608 29.53 -16.93 28.35
CA SER A 608 28.41 -17.65 27.73
C SER A 608 27.50 -16.61 27.09
N TYR A 609 27.51 -16.56 25.76
CA TYR A 609 26.70 -15.64 24.97
C TYR A 609 26.23 -16.34 23.70
N GLU A 610 24.96 -16.13 23.34
CA GLU A 610 24.36 -16.60 22.10
C GLU A 610 23.93 -15.42 21.24
N PHE A 611 24.16 -15.54 19.93
CA PHE A 611 23.98 -14.47 18.96
C PHE A 611 22.56 -13.88 18.98
N GLY A 612 22.48 -12.57 19.23
CA GLY A 612 21.22 -11.84 19.24
C GLY A 612 20.35 -12.03 20.49
N LEU A 613 20.86 -12.68 21.55
CA LEU A 613 20.18 -12.70 22.84
C LEU A 613 20.41 -11.41 23.64
N PRO A 614 19.46 -11.04 24.54
CA PRO A 614 19.51 -9.81 25.32
C PRO A 614 20.39 -9.89 26.57
N SER A 615 21.19 -10.96 26.72
CA SER A 615 22.03 -11.15 27.91
C SER A 615 23.22 -12.06 27.64
N PHE A 616 24.21 -11.98 28.53
CA PHE A 616 25.38 -12.86 28.57
C PHE A 616 25.72 -13.19 30.01
N ARG A 617 26.49 -14.27 30.22
CA ARG A 617 27.00 -14.66 31.54
C ARG A 617 28.52 -14.79 31.51
N CYS A 618 29.21 -14.23 32.51
CA CYS A 618 30.64 -14.43 32.66
C CYS A 618 30.95 -15.85 33.17
N LEU A 619 31.91 -16.53 32.53
CA LEU A 619 32.37 -17.86 32.93
C LEU A 619 33.74 -17.70 33.64
N GLY A 620 33.70 -17.76 34.97
CA GLY A 620 34.87 -17.49 35.82
C GLY A 620 35.07 -16.00 36.12
N THR A 621 35.57 -15.68 37.31
CA THR A 621 35.79 -14.31 37.80
C THR A 621 37.25 -13.86 37.72
N SER A 622 38.17 -14.72 37.31
CA SER A 622 39.62 -14.43 37.30
C SER A 622 40.10 -14.06 35.89
N ASP A 623 40.66 -12.83 35.79
CA ASP A 623 41.47 -12.25 34.71
C ASP A 623 40.79 -11.36 33.63
N PHE A 624 39.64 -10.73 33.87
CA PHE A 624 39.23 -9.62 32.99
C PHE A 624 40.09 -8.38 33.28
N ASP A 625 40.79 -7.87 32.27
CA ASP A 625 41.55 -6.62 32.36
C ASP A 625 40.60 -5.40 32.42
N GLU A 626 41.18 -4.21 32.62
CA GLU A 626 40.38 -2.97 32.69
C GLU A 626 39.64 -2.66 31.38
N ASP A 627 40.16 -3.12 30.23
CA ASP A 627 39.51 -2.96 28.94
C ASP A 627 38.25 -3.82 28.83
N ASP A 628 38.37 -5.08 29.23
CA ASP A 628 37.28 -6.04 29.29
C ASP A 628 36.20 -5.58 30.28
N LYS A 629 36.56 -5.05 31.45
CA LYS A 629 35.58 -4.49 32.40
C LYS A 629 34.81 -3.32 31.79
N ARG A 630 35.49 -2.42 31.08
CA ARG A 630 34.84 -1.30 30.38
C ARG A 630 33.89 -1.81 29.29
N ARG A 631 34.31 -2.80 28.50
CA ARG A 631 33.48 -3.43 27.46
C ARG A 631 32.26 -4.17 28.04
N LEU A 632 32.41 -4.83 29.19
CA LEU A 632 31.30 -5.45 29.92
C LEU A 632 30.25 -4.43 30.34
N SER A 633 30.68 -3.29 30.90
CA SER A 633 29.78 -2.19 31.27
C SER A 633 29.09 -1.59 30.04
N GLN A 634 29.81 -1.40 28.93
CA GLN A 634 29.22 -0.95 27.67
C GLN A 634 28.17 -1.94 27.14
N ALA A 635 28.47 -3.23 27.18
CA ALA A 635 27.53 -4.27 26.74
C ALA A 635 26.26 -4.28 27.59
N ALA A 636 26.39 -4.20 28.91
CA ALA A 636 25.26 -4.11 29.83
C ALA A 636 24.39 -2.87 29.53
N HIS A 637 25.02 -1.70 29.34
CA HIS A 637 24.29 -0.48 28.99
C HIS A 637 23.52 -0.59 27.67
N VAL A 638 24.11 -1.23 26.66
CA VAL A 638 23.42 -1.51 25.38
C VAL A 638 22.20 -2.40 25.59
N PHE A 639 22.32 -3.46 26.39
CA PHE A 639 21.19 -4.34 26.69
C PHE A 639 20.08 -3.63 27.48
N ASP A 640 20.44 -2.81 28.47
CA ASP A 640 19.46 -2.05 29.25
C ASP A 640 18.72 -0.99 28.41
N THR A 641 19.43 -0.37 27.45
CA THR A 641 18.88 0.73 26.64
C THR A 641 18.11 0.23 25.42
N TRP A 642 18.65 -0.77 24.72
CA TRP A 642 18.15 -1.22 23.41
C TRP A 642 17.63 -2.66 23.42
N GLY A 643 17.71 -3.36 24.55
CA GLY A 643 17.30 -4.75 24.72
C GLY A 643 18.31 -5.76 24.17
N THR A 644 18.97 -5.48 23.05
CA THR A 644 19.98 -6.35 22.40
C THR A 644 21.06 -5.50 21.73
N THR A 645 22.04 -6.13 21.10
CA THR A 645 23.03 -5.44 20.27
C THR A 645 22.49 -4.94 18.93
N GLY A 646 21.28 -5.33 18.51
CA GLY A 646 20.65 -4.86 17.28
C GLY A 646 21.08 -5.53 15.97
N VAL A 647 22.18 -6.30 15.96
CA VAL A 647 22.74 -6.86 14.71
C VAL A 647 21.79 -7.88 14.07
N LEU A 648 21.28 -8.83 14.87
CA LEU A 648 20.31 -9.81 14.37
C LEU A 648 18.97 -9.14 14.02
N GLN A 649 18.54 -8.11 14.74
CA GLN A 649 17.35 -7.33 14.39
C GLN A 649 17.51 -6.64 13.04
N ALA A 650 18.66 -6.02 12.78
CA ALA A 650 18.91 -5.33 11.51
C ALA A 650 18.87 -6.31 10.32
N LEU A 651 19.49 -7.48 10.47
CA LEU A 651 19.43 -8.55 9.46
C LEU A 651 18.00 -9.07 9.26
N THR A 652 17.27 -9.30 10.35
CA THR A 652 15.88 -9.79 10.31
C THR A 652 14.97 -8.76 9.67
N ALA A 653 15.04 -7.49 10.07
CA ALA A 653 14.29 -6.39 9.49
C ALA A 653 14.57 -6.27 7.98
N ALA A 654 15.84 -6.39 7.56
CA ALA A 654 16.21 -6.37 6.15
C ALA A 654 15.54 -7.51 5.38
N VAL A 655 15.61 -8.76 5.86
CA VAL A 655 14.92 -9.88 5.21
C VAL A 655 13.41 -9.66 5.17
N MET A 656 12.80 -9.14 6.23
CA MET A 656 11.36 -8.90 6.32
C MET A 656 10.86 -7.76 5.42
N THR A 657 11.73 -6.87 4.93
CA THR A 657 11.33 -5.93 3.85
C THR A 657 10.97 -6.65 2.55
N ARG A 658 11.51 -7.86 2.35
CA ARG A 658 11.23 -8.72 1.20
C ARG A 658 11.29 -10.19 1.62
N PRO A 659 10.26 -10.67 2.34
CA PRO A 659 10.31 -11.96 3.02
C PRO A 659 10.34 -13.12 2.03
N PRO A 660 11.15 -14.17 2.27
CA PRO A 660 11.09 -15.40 1.51
C PRO A 660 9.84 -16.21 1.83
N VAL A 661 9.47 -17.13 0.94
CA VAL A 661 8.49 -18.18 1.24
C VAL A 661 9.22 -19.32 1.93
N LEU A 662 8.81 -19.67 3.14
CA LEU A 662 9.39 -20.77 3.90
C LEU A 662 8.68 -22.07 3.57
N CYS A 663 9.43 -23.08 3.12
CA CYS A 663 8.92 -24.40 2.77
C CYS A 663 9.58 -25.48 3.61
N TYR A 664 8.78 -26.43 4.11
CA TYR A 664 9.20 -27.48 5.02
C TYR A 664 8.96 -28.84 4.37
N PRO A 665 9.92 -29.36 3.58
CA PRO A 665 9.78 -30.68 3.02
C PRO A 665 9.89 -31.74 4.12
N VAL A 666 8.88 -32.60 4.24
CA VAL A 666 8.82 -33.63 5.28
C VAL A 666 8.74 -35.04 4.68
N ALA A 667 9.31 -36.00 5.41
CA ALA A 667 9.16 -37.42 5.11
C ALA A 667 7.75 -37.92 5.46
N ASP A 668 7.16 -37.36 6.52
CA ASP A 668 5.82 -37.67 7.00
C ASP A 668 5.13 -36.40 7.54
N LEU A 669 3.85 -36.21 7.21
CA LEU A 669 3.07 -35.02 7.59
C LEU A 669 2.57 -35.10 9.04
N ASP A 670 2.37 -36.30 9.56
CA ASP A 670 1.80 -36.52 10.90
C ASP A 670 2.89 -36.34 11.96
N THR A 671 4.10 -36.90 11.72
CA THR A 671 5.25 -36.67 12.60
C THR A 671 5.98 -35.37 12.32
N ARG A 672 5.71 -34.75 11.15
CA ARG A 672 6.44 -33.59 10.62
C ARG A 672 7.97 -33.81 10.57
N ALA A 673 8.39 -35.07 10.49
CA ALA A 673 9.80 -35.41 10.42
C ALA A 673 10.40 -34.79 9.14
N PRO A 674 11.44 -33.94 9.27
CA PRO A 674 12.01 -33.25 8.12
C PRO A 674 12.58 -34.25 7.12
N LEU A 675 12.42 -33.96 5.83
CA LEU A 675 12.96 -34.79 4.75
C LEU A 675 14.49 -34.81 4.76
N ILE A 676 15.09 -33.69 5.17
CA ILE A 676 16.53 -33.52 5.36
C ILE A 676 16.75 -33.12 6.81
N ALA A 677 17.33 -34.01 7.62
CA ALA A 677 17.42 -33.85 9.06
C ALA A 677 18.10 -32.54 9.50
N ASP A 678 19.18 -32.15 8.83
CA ASP A 678 19.96 -30.95 9.15
C ASP A 678 19.40 -29.66 8.52
N GLU A 679 18.43 -29.76 7.61
CA GLU A 679 17.82 -28.63 6.88
C GLU A 679 16.30 -28.80 6.76
N PRO A 680 15.55 -28.58 7.85
CA PRO A 680 14.11 -28.79 7.88
C PRO A 680 13.30 -27.76 7.09
N CYS A 681 13.93 -26.68 6.65
CA CYS A 681 13.30 -25.57 5.94
C CYS A 681 14.15 -25.13 4.75
N ILE A 682 13.48 -24.89 3.62
CA ILE A 682 14.04 -24.35 2.39
C ILE A 682 13.38 -23.01 2.13
N MET A 683 14.20 -21.97 1.96
CA MET A 683 13.72 -20.66 1.54
C MET A 683 13.51 -20.64 0.04
N MET A 684 12.30 -20.28 -0.37
CA MET A 684 11.86 -20.18 -1.76
C MET A 684 11.53 -18.73 -2.10
N LYS A 685 11.61 -18.37 -3.38
CA LYS A 685 11.16 -17.05 -3.87
C LYS A 685 9.64 -16.96 -3.78
N PRO A 686 9.06 -15.78 -3.51
CA PRO A 686 7.63 -15.54 -3.69
C PRO A 686 7.20 -15.96 -5.10
N GLY A 687 6.06 -16.66 -5.24
CA GLY A 687 5.62 -17.25 -6.51
C GLY A 687 6.18 -18.65 -6.81
N SER A 688 7.03 -19.24 -5.96
CA SER A 688 7.58 -20.58 -6.23
C SER A 688 6.52 -21.66 -6.07
N THR A 689 6.59 -22.67 -6.93
CA THR A 689 5.63 -23.77 -7.00
C THR A 689 6.16 -25.05 -6.35
N VAL A 690 5.27 -26.05 -6.19
CA VAL A 690 5.65 -27.40 -5.76
C VAL A 690 6.66 -28.05 -6.72
N ASP A 691 6.56 -27.77 -8.02
CA ASP A 691 7.52 -28.27 -9.01
C ASP A 691 8.91 -27.68 -8.79
N ASP A 692 8.98 -26.38 -8.48
CA ASP A 692 10.24 -25.74 -8.15
C ASP A 692 10.89 -26.39 -6.93
N LEU A 693 10.11 -26.67 -5.87
CA LEU A 693 10.59 -27.40 -4.70
C LEU A 693 11.09 -28.81 -5.06
N PHE A 694 10.33 -29.54 -5.88
CA PHE A 694 10.71 -30.87 -6.34
C PHE A 694 12.04 -30.83 -7.11
N ASP A 695 12.20 -29.85 -7.99
CA ASP A 695 13.43 -29.66 -8.76
C ASP A 695 14.62 -29.30 -7.86
N VAL A 696 14.43 -28.47 -6.84
CA VAL A 696 15.45 -28.16 -5.82
C VAL A 696 15.90 -29.43 -5.11
N LEU A 697 14.95 -30.22 -4.63
CA LEU A 697 15.21 -31.47 -3.89
C LEU A 697 15.77 -32.61 -4.75
N ARG A 698 15.70 -32.47 -6.08
CA ARG A 698 16.22 -33.46 -7.03
C ARG A 698 17.60 -33.10 -7.58
N HIS A 699 17.80 -31.83 -7.93
CA HIS A 699 18.95 -31.39 -8.72
C HIS A 699 19.98 -30.60 -7.93
N ASN A 700 19.66 -30.11 -6.73
CA ASN A 700 20.65 -29.45 -5.90
C ASN A 700 21.61 -30.48 -5.29
N ALA A 701 22.88 -30.47 -5.73
CA ALA A 701 23.89 -31.45 -5.33
C ALA A 701 24.13 -31.53 -3.79
N GLN A 702 23.81 -30.47 -3.04
CA GLN A 702 23.94 -30.43 -1.58
C GLN A 702 22.70 -31.00 -0.86
N ARG A 703 21.54 -31.08 -1.54
CA ARG A 703 20.21 -31.36 -0.96
C ARG A 703 19.41 -32.40 -1.74
N ALA A 704 20.07 -33.17 -2.60
CA ALA A 704 19.43 -34.16 -3.45
C ALA A 704 18.85 -35.30 -2.59
N ALA A 705 17.60 -35.13 -2.17
CA ALA A 705 16.87 -36.05 -1.31
C ALA A 705 15.86 -36.90 -2.08
N LEU A 706 15.54 -36.51 -3.32
CA LEU A 706 14.56 -37.19 -4.16
C LEU A 706 15.20 -37.76 -5.43
N ASP A 707 14.72 -38.93 -5.86
CA ASP A 707 15.06 -39.54 -7.15
C ASP A 707 13.79 -39.99 -7.89
N GLY A 708 13.87 -40.13 -9.21
CA GLY A 708 12.75 -40.48 -10.07
C GLY A 708 11.93 -39.27 -10.54
N GLN A 709 10.68 -39.52 -10.95
CA GLN A 709 9.73 -38.51 -11.42
C GLN A 709 8.75 -38.15 -10.32
N PHE A 710 8.25 -36.92 -10.32
CA PHE A 710 7.17 -36.46 -9.44
C PHE A 710 5.90 -37.31 -9.66
N VAL A 711 5.29 -37.78 -8.58
CA VAL A 711 4.03 -38.54 -8.61
C VAL A 711 2.89 -37.71 -8.05
N ARG A 712 3.04 -37.24 -6.81
CA ARG A 712 2.03 -36.45 -6.10
C ARG A 712 2.66 -35.66 -4.96
N ALA A 713 1.92 -34.68 -4.46
CA ALA A 713 2.28 -33.91 -3.29
C ALA A 713 1.07 -33.74 -2.36
N GLU A 714 1.33 -33.69 -1.07
CA GLU A 714 0.38 -33.33 -0.03
C GLU A 714 1.03 -32.24 0.79
N ALA A 715 0.23 -31.26 1.21
CA ALA A 715 0.71 -30.21 2.07
C ALA A 715 -0.27 -29.88 3.18
N MET A 716 0.26 -29.25 4.20
CA MET A 716 -0.49 -28.69 5.31
C MET A 716 0.04 -27.28 5.64
N ALA A 717 -0.79 -26.52 6.33
CA ALA A 717 -0.39 -25.23 6.88
C ALA A 717 0.60 -25.40 8.04
N LEU A 718 1.34 -24.33 8.38
CA LEU A 718 2.31 -24.33 9.48
C LEU A 718 1.69 -24.69 10.84
N ASP A 719 0.47 -24.23 11.08
CA ASP A 719 -0.31 -24.52 12.30
C ASP A 719 -0.80 -25.98 12.35
N GLY A 720 -0.65 -26.74 11.26
CA GLY A 720 -1.13 -28.12 11.14
C GLY A 720 -2.52 -28.26 10.55
N SER A 721 -3.21 -27.16 10.29
CA SER A 721 -4.54 -27.18 9.68
C SER A 721 -4.45 -27.52 8.19
N SER A 722 -5.59 -27.92 7.60
CA SER A 722 -5.77 -27.99 6.15
C SER A 722 -4.84 -28.93 5.36
N ARG A 723 -4.59 -30.15 5.88
CA ARG A 723 -3.93 -31.22 5.13
C ARG A 723 -4.70 -31.54 3.83
N LYS A 724 -4.08 -31.30 2.68
CA LYS A 724 -4.69 -31.54 1.37
C LYS A 724 -3.66 -32.00 0.34
N ALA A 725 -4.12 -32.78 -0.64
CA ALA A 725 -3.33 -33.02 -1.84
C ALA A 725 -3.16 -31.69 -2.60
N ILE A 726 -1.95 -31.41 -3.08
CA ILE A 726 -1.65 -30.20 -3.84
C ILE A 726 -1.10 -30.54 -5.22
N ARG A 727 -1.47 -29.71 -6.19
CA ARG A 727 -1.02 -29.86 -7.58
C ARG A 727 0.43 -29.44 -7.72
N ARG A 728 1.06 -29.87 -8.79
CA ARG A 728 2.47 -29.64 -9.09
C ARG A 728 2.79 -28.16 -9.38
N ASP A 729 1.85 -27.46 -9.98
CA ASP A 729 1.86 -26.04 -10.31
C ASP A 729 1.34 -25.14 -9.17
N ALA A 730 0.91 -25.72 -8.05
CA ALA A 730 0.42 -24.94 -6.92
C ALA A 730 1.55 -24.10 -6.30
N GLU A 731 1.27 -22.83 -6.02
CA GLU A 731 2.19 -21.94 -5.32
C GLU A 731 2.36 -22.38 -3.86
N ILE A 732 3.60 -22.27 -3.36
CA ILE A 732 3.93 -22.52 -1.96
C ILE A 732 3.65 -21.24 -1.17
N GLY A 733 2.91 -21.36 -0.08
CA GLY A 733 2.56 -20.27 0.81
C GLY A 733 2.18 -20.76 2.20
N PRO A 734 1.69 -19.88 3.09
CA PRO A 734 1.47 -20.22 4.51
C PRO A 734 0.51 -21.40 4.75
N GLN A 735 -0.47 -21.61 3.85
CA GLN A 735 -1.44 -22.70 3.93
C GLN A 735 -0.96 -24.03 3.33
N CYS A 736 0.22 -24.05 2.71
CA CYS A 736 0.82 -25.23 2.08
C CYS A 736 2.33 -25.27 2.32
N ALA A 737 2.78 -24.74 3.45
CA ALA A 737 4.20 -24.59 3.74
C ALA A 737 4.88 -25.91 4.08
N VAL A 738 4.18 -26.87 4.70
CA VAL A 738 4.73 -28.18 5.05
C VAL A 738 4.32 -29.18 3.98
N ILE A 739 5.28 -29.69 3.22
CA ILE A 739 5.03 -30.44 1.98
C ILE A 739 5.67 -31.82 2.04
N ARG A 740 4.89 -32.86 1.75
CA ARG A 740 5.38 -34.21 1.47
C ARG A 740 5.30 -34.49 -0.03
N LEU A 741 6.39 -35.00 -0.58
CA LEU A 741 6.51 -35.33 -2.01
C LEU A 741 6.65 -36.83 -2.20
N TRP A 742 5.98 -37.37 -3.22
CA TRP A 742 6.11 -38.76 -3.65
C TRP A 742 6.76 -38.82 -5.03
N THR A 743 7.67 -39.77 -5.19
CA THR A 743 8.42 -39.98 -6.43
C THR A 743 8.37 -41.43 -6.90
N THR A 744 8.63 -41.67 -8.18
CA THR A 744 8.56 -43.02 -8.77
C THR A 744 9.66 -43.97 -8.29
N ARG A 745 10.77 -43.44 -7.78
CA ARG A 745 11.87 -44.22 -7.19
C ARG A 745 11.99 -43.88 -5.73
N LYS A 746 11.98 -44.92 -4.87
CA LYS A 746 12.35 -44.74 -3.46
C LYS A 746 13.78 -44.18 -3.41
N SER A 747 13.93 -43.00 -2.83
CA SER A 747 15.20 -42.31 -2.64
C SER A 747 16.07 -43.04 -1.60
N ARG A 748 17.39 -42.80 -1.62
CA ARG A 748 18.38 -43.49 -0.75
C ARG A 748 18.05 -43.48 0.75
N TRP A 749 17.35 -42.46 1.26
CA TRP A 749 16.96 -42.35 2.68
C TRP A 749 15.80 -43.27 3.07
N GLN A 750 14.89 -43.61 2.14
CA GLN A 750 13.79 -44.56 2.40
C GLN A 750 14.31 -45.99 2.55
N HIS A 751 15.42 -46.34 1.88
CA HIS A 751 16.09 -47.63 2.06
C HIS A 751 16.78 -47.79 3.42
N HIS A 752 17.08 -46.70 4.13
CA HIS A 752 17.66 -46.75 5.48
C HIS A 752 16.58 -46.95 6.56
N ALA A 753 15.42 -46.30 6.42
CA ALA A 753 14.28 -46.50 7.32
C ALA A 753 13.72 -47.93 7.24
N ASP A 754 13.54 -48.47 6.03
CA ASP A 754 13.10 -49.85 5.82
C ASP A 754 14.11 -50.90 6.38
N ARG A 755 15.39 -50.53 6.54
CA ARG A 755 16.42 -51.42 7.15
C ARG A 755 16.44 -51.37 8.68
N GLN A 756 16.03 -50.27 9.30
CA GLN A 756 15.89 -50.18 10.76
C GLN A 756 14.63 -50.91 11.24
N ASP A 757 13.49 -50.74 10.57
CA ASP A 757 12.26 -51.49 10.86
C ASP A 757 12.41 -53.00 10.62
N ALA A 758 13.21 -53.41 9.63
CA ALA A 758 13.55 -54.81 9.40
C ALA A 758 14.55 -55.41 10.41
N SER A 759 15.24 -54.57 11.19
CA SER A 759 16.17 -55.01 12.25
C SER A 759 15.54 -55.06 13.64
N GLU A 760 14.49 -54.27 13.90
CA GLU A 760 13.69 -54.35 15.13
C GLU A 760 12.59 -55.42 15.06
N SER A 761 12.28 -55.93 13.85
CA SER A 761 11.33 -57.03 13.62
C SER A 761 11.98 -58.41 13.44
N ARG A 762 13.28 -58.57 13.75
CA ARG A 762 14.00 -59.85 13.70
C ARG A 762 14.51 -60.32 15.05
#